data_AF-A0A1D2R6J1-F1
#
_entry.id   AF-A0A1D2R6J1-F1
#
_cell.length_a   1.000
_cell.length_b   1.000
_cell.length_c   1.000
_cell.angle_alpha   90.00
_cell.angle_beta   90.00
_cell.angle_gamma   90.00
#
_symmetry.space_group_name_H-M   'P 1'
#
loop_
_entity.id
_entity.type
_entity.pdbx_description
1 polymer ?
#
loop_
_entity_poly.entity_id
_entity_poly.type
_entity_poly.pdbx_seq_one_letter_code
_entity_poly.pdbx_strand_id
1 'polypeptide(L)'
;MEFEGKDIKVYIGEVIRESQKKSFEAAMDDWDEEMGPTPMPGVTDLRHWDEKLLKRYKPKYHAFIKQCQFCAFGPCDLDKGRRGACGITLERQMARESLFLAITGCAAHAAHGRHQVHTLIHKFGGDTTLNVAENTEVEAPNIRLVCGYKPKTLGDLEKAIGYVEEQLTHLLSSLHMGQEASDFDFNSKALHAGMLDHVGMEVCDISQISALNFPKGDPEPELCEIGFGSIDKSKPVILCIGHNVAAGAEVIDYAAENNIDVEACAICCTALDLGRYHTGAKVVGQLSYQLQFVRAGIADLIMVDEQCIRVDTLENAKKLGIPLIAVSDKNAAGLPDLSNENPDEVVSKLVFGEITGCYMPDLEKAGEIAVKTALLVKKRKGKEGRANNYEGASKKTADCIGCGLCSRACPVGVDNKLIVQSIDHIFNKKGMVKGKKVKDVSADDCIGCGICSRNCPNNLEIKDLIFGIKNKQEIKGKLLAALKGCSECGLCQEKCPRNVDIKNVVKAKKRELNIKTEIKYLTKEEILERLEQCLFCGRCESWCPQNIPVVSAFTEVYMNRFKDDKAKISPGRGAVQDVEIREVGMPIVFGEIPGIIAPVGCSLWPRGGAELGEIIEEFLKRNYIVATSGCSAMALATDYSGTHNLYEKYGGRFAAGNLVNVGSCVANSHITGAAIKVANIFAKRKLRANYEEIADYCLNRIGAVGLVLGTMSQKAVSIGFGCMRLGVPVIWGPQGIKYRKELLGDVDIDYSDDDHNDIFNYDKKNSLDRWEVYDSFSGERFDVGPVPEHLSYAAKTKEEIMIMIPKLCIRASDNFKGRQIKIAHWVDMYQRYSGEGKNALPPDIHKFVRAETDIPVTMKDNVLEFIKNKGWKPQKKQPDPTLVERLVRKKKNN
;
A
#
# COMPACT_ATOMS: atom_id res chain seq x y z
N MET A 1 -52.85 14.92 -2.95
CA MET A 1 -53.46 13.99 -1.98
C MET A 1 -52.46 13.91 -0.83
N GLU A 2 -52.77 14.54 0.30
CA GLU A 2 -51.90 14.52 1.48
C GLU A 2 -52.03 13.18 2.21
N PHE A 3 -50.90 12.60 2.59
CA PHE A 3 -50.84 11.53 3.57
C PHE A 3 -49.76 11.87 4.61
N GLU A 4 -50.19 12.14 5.84
CA GLU A 4 -49.38 12.04 7.06
C GLU A 4 -49.29 10.57 7.48
N GLY A 5 -48.08 10.10 7.80
CA GLY A 5 -47.87 8.76 8.38
C GLY A 5 -46.40 8.39 8.48
N LYS A 6 -45.96 8.04 9.70
CA LYS A 6 -44.59 7.68 10.10
C LYS A 6 -44.08 6.37 9.48
N ASP A 7 -42.75 6.30 9.39
CA ASP A 7 -41.87 5.12 9.36
C ASP A 7 -41.64 4.33 8.03
N ILE A 8 -40.43 4.60 7.48
CA ILE A 8 -39.54 3.85 6.56
C ILE A 8 -39.98 3.65 5.09
N LYS A 9 -39.18 4.15 4.11
CA LYS A 9 -38.39 3.34 3.12
C LYS A 9 -37.92 4.08 1.86
N VAL A 10 -36.62 3.89 1.60
CA VAL A 10 -35.90 3.82 0.30
C VAL A 10 -35.92 5.07 -0.58
N TYR A 11 -34.79 5.79 -0.61
CA TYR A 11 -34.52 6.82 -1.62
C TYR A 11 -33.98 6.17 -2.91
N ILE A 12 -34.90 5.79 -3.80
CA ILE A 12 -34.59 5.66 -5.23
C ILE A 12 -35.08 6.95 -5.92
N GLY A 13 -34.17 7.88 -6.16
CA GLY A 13 -33.99 8.47 -7.49
C GLY A 13 -34.90 9.58 -8.04
N GLU A 14 -35.86 10.20 -7.32
CA GLU A 14 -36.89 10.99 -8.04
C GLU A 14 -37.13 12.48 -7.73
N VAL A 15 -36.36 13.18 -6.88
CA VAL A 15 -36.56 14.65 -6.70
C VAL A 15 -35.32 15.52 -6.98
N ILE A 16 -34.13 14.92 -7.20
CA ILE A 16 -32.87 15.68 -7.38
C ILE A 16 -32.53 15.95 -8.87
N ARG A 17 -33.30 15.41 -9.82
CA ARG A 17 -32.90 15.38 -11.24
C ARG A 17 -32.92 16.74 -11.95
N GLU A 18 -33.79 17.68 -11.59
CA GLU A 18 -33.99 18.88 -12.42
C GLU A 18 -33.00 20.01 -12.10
N SER A 19 -32.58 20.16 -10.84
CA SER A 19 -31.50 21.08 -10.44
C SER A 19 -30.13 20.56 -10.89
N GLN A 20 -29.87 19.26 -10.73
CA GLN A 20 -28.64 18.61 -11.19
C GLN A 20 -28.48 18.67 -12.72
N LYS A 21 -29.57 18.56 -13.48
CA LYS A 21 -29.52 18.65 -14.95
C LYS A 21 -29.17 20.06 -15.43
N LYS A 22 -29.63 21.10 -14.72
CA LYS A 22 -29.28 22.51 -15.02
C LYS A 22 -27.84 22.86 -14.63
N SER A 23 -27.34 22.40 -13.48
CA SER A 23 -25.93 22.61 -13.11
C SER A 23 -24.98 21.88 -14.07
N PHE A 24 -25.38 20.71 -14.54
CA PHE A 24 -24.68 19.90 -15.52
C PHE A 24 -24.54 20.56 -16.90
N GLU A 25 -25.64 21.06 -17.47
CA GLU A 25 -25.63 21.71 -18.79
C GLU A 25 -24.70 22.93 -18.74
N ALA A 26 -24.76 23.70 -17.65
CA ALA A 26 -23.86 24.82 -17.39
C ALA A 26 -22.37 24.40 -17.23
N ALA A 27 -22.07 23.24 -16.64
CA ALA A 27 -20.70 22.75 -16.50
C ALA A 27 -20.11 22.20 -17.81
N MET A 28 -20.95 21.70 -18.72
CA MET A 28 -20.52 21.25 -20.06
C MET A 28 -20.27 22.41 -21.03
N ASP A 29 -21.04 23.50 -20.89
CA ASP A 29 -20.96 24.68 -21.77
C ASP A 29 -19.87 25.68 -21.36
N ASP A 30 -19.36 25.65 -20.12
CA ASP A 30 -18.33 26.57 -19.59
C ASP A 30 -16.87 26.13 -19.85
N TRP A 31 -16.63 25.43 -20.97
CA TRP A 31 -15.27 25.03 -21.35
C TRP A 31 -14.99 25.32 -22.82
N ASP A 32 -14.27 26.42 -23.06
CA ASP A 32 -13.86 26.90 -24.39
C ASP A 32 -12.91 25.97 -25.17
N GLU A 33 -12.42 24.90 -24.54
CA GLU A 33 -11.60 23.89 -25.20
C GLU A 33 -12.48 22.89 -25.96
N GLU A 34 -12.16 22.64 -27.23
CA GLU A 34 -12.84 21.64 -28.06
C GLU A 34 -12.74 20.23 -27.45
N MET A 35 -13.85 19.48 -27.54
CA MET A 35 -13.89 18.09 -27.07
C MET A 35 -12.88 17.22 -27.81
N GLY A 36 -12.04 16.51 -27.06
CA GLY A 36 -11.14 15.50 -27.59
C GLY A 36 -11.87 14.26 -28.15
N PRO A 37 -11.12 13.32 -28.73
CA PRO A 37 -11.69 12.21 -29.50
C PRO A 37 -12.37 11.14 -28.64
N THR A 38 -12.09 11.07 -27.34
CA THR A 38 -12.52 9.95 -26.47
C THR A 38 -13.17 10.44 -25.18
N PRO A 39 -14.35 11.11 -25.23
CA PRO A 39 -15.07 11.50 -24.03
C PRO A 39 -15.75 10.29 -23.40
N MET A 40 -15.50 10.04 -22.11
CA MET A 40 -16.07 8.91 -21.36
C MET A 40 -15.92 7.58 -22.13
N PRO A 41 -14.67 7.19 -22.46
CA PRO A 41 -14.42 6.08 -23.37
C PRO A 41 -15.04 4.78 -22.86
N GLY A 42 -15.71 4.05 -23.74
CA GLY A 42 -16.03 2.65 -23.54
C GLY A 42 -14.77 1.79 -23.45
N VAL A 43 -14.96 0.54 -23.03
CA VAL A 43 -13.88 -0.45 -22.83
C VAL A 43 -12.92 -0.57 -24.02
N THR A 44 -13.39 -0.36 -25.25
CA THR A 44 -12.62 -0.52 -26.49
C THR A 44 -12.13 0.77 -27.13
N ASP A 45 -12.55 1.94 -26.65
CA ASP A 45 -12.35 3.21 -27.37
C ASP A 45 -10.90 3.71 -27.32
N LEU A 46 -10.09 3.15 -26.42
CA LEU A 46 -8.64 3.42 -26.30
C LEU A 46 -7.78 2.19 -26.64
N ARG A 47 -8.38 1.14 -27.22
CA ARG A 47 -7.70 -0.10 -27.59
C ARG A 47 -6.52 0.14 -28.54
N HIS A 48 -6.62 1.13 -29.43
CA HIS A 48 -5.56 1.55 -30.35
C HIS A 48 -4.38 2.24 -29.66
N TRP A 49 -4.58 2.83 -28.48
CA TRP A 49 -3.49 3.33 -27.64
C TRP A 49 -2.82 2.16 -26.89
N ASP A 50 -3.65 1.28 -26.32
CA ASP A 50 -3.19 0.10 -25.59
C ASP A 50 -2.38 -0.85 -26.51
N GLU A 51 -2.73 -0.95 -27.79
CA GLU A 51 -1.95 -1.65 -28.82
C GLU A 51 -0.52 -1.11 -28.93
N LYS A 52 -0.34 0.22 -28.97
CA LYS A 52 0.99 0.85 -29.06
C LYS A 52 1.83 0.50 -27.84
N LEU A 53 1.23 0.55 -26.65
CA LEU A 53 1.88 0.15 -25.40
C LEU A 53 2.23 -1.34 -25.40
N LEU A 54 1.30 -2.23 -25.72
CA LEU A 54 1.49 -3.70 -25.66
C LEU A 54 2.30 -4.25 -26.85
N LYS A 55 2.48 -3.47 -27.92
CA LYS A 55 3.49 -3.73 -28.97
C LYS A 55 4.90 -3.49 -28.43
N ARG A 56 5.07 -2.41 -27.66
CA ARG A 56 6.33 -2.03 -27.03
C ARG A 56 6.69 -2.88 -25.82
N TYR A 57 5.71 -3.18 -24.97
CA TYR A 57 5.89 -3.84 -23.68
C TYR A 57 5.07 -5.13 -23.64
N LYS A 58 5.73 -6.26 -23.87
CA LYS A 58 5.07 -7.55 -23.98
C LYS A 58 4.77 -8.15 -22.61
N PRO A 59 3.61 -8.81 -22.44
CA PRO A 59 3.23 -9.38 -21.17
C PRO A 59 4.06 -10.63 -20.85
N LYS A 60 4.73 -10.64 -19.70
CA LYS A 60 5.34 -11.85 -19.14
C LYS A 60 4.48 -12.37 -18.00
N TYR A 61 3.91 -13.57 -18.18
CA TYR A 61 3.00 -14.15 -17.21
C TYR A 61 3.71 -15.02 -16.16
N HIS A 62 3.21 -14.97 -14.92
CA HIS A 62 3.69 -15.71 -13.76
C HIS A 62 2.56 -16.58 -13.18
N ALA A 63 2.52 -17.84 -13.61
CA ALA A 63 1.49 -18.79 -13.20
C ALA A 63 1.94 -19.64 -12.00
N PHE A 64 1.58 -19.20 -10.79
CA PHE A 64 1.73 -20.00 -9.56
C PHE A 64 0.68 -21.10 -9.44
N ILE A 65 -0.51 -20.85 -10.01
CA ILE A 65 -1.61 -21.80 -10.12
C ILE A 65 -1.87 -21.97 -11.61
N LYS A 66 -1.75 -23.19 -12.12
CA LYS A 66 -1.94 -23.52 -13.54
C LYS A 66 -3.29 -24.17 -13.80
N GLN A 67 -4.29 -23.75 -13.07
CA GLN A 67 -5.66 -24.28 -13.14
C GLN A 67 -6.66 -23.13 -13.25
N CYS A 68 -7.79 -23.38 -13.90
CA CYS A 68 -8.92 -22.46 -13.95
C CYS A 68 -10.13 -23.07 -13.23
N GLN A 69 -10.75 -22.29 -12.34
CA GLN A 69 -11.93 -22.67 -11.56
C GLN A 69 -13.10 -21.69 -11.70
N PHE A 70 -13.14 -20.90 -12.78
CA PHE A 70 -14.12 -19.82 -12.95
C PHE A 70 -15.55 -20.32 -13.27
N CYS A 71 -15.75 -21.60 -13.59
CA CYS A 71 -17.08 -22.13 -13.91
C CYS A 71 -17.19 -23.63 -13.57
N ALA A 72 -18.40 -24.18 -13.64
CA ALA A 72 -18.72 -25.56 -13.29
C ALA A 72 -18.12 -26.64 -14.23
N PHE A 73 -17.55 -26.26 -15.38
CA PHE A 73 -16.74 -27.18 -16.18
C PHE A 73 -15.36 -27.46 -15.56
N GLY A 74 -14.90 -26.60 -14.65
CA GLY A 74 -13.62 -26.75 -13.96
C GLY A 74 -13.68 -27.69 -12.74
N PRO A 75 -12.54 -27.90 -12.06
CA PRO A 75 -11.23 -27.31 -12.33
C PRO A 75 -10.63 -27.81 -13.66
N CYS A 76 -10.21 -26.89 -14.52
CA CYS A 76 -9.45 -27.23 -15.72
C CYS A 76 -7.95 -27.12 -15.46
N ASP A 77 -7.18 -28.12 -15.87
CA ASP A 77 -5.71 -28.09 -15.84
C ASP A 77 -5.16 -27.45 -17.12
N LEU A 78 -4.45 -26.34 -16.98
CA LEU A 78 -3.90 -25.54 -18.08
C LEU A 78 -2.38 -25.73 -18.23
N ASP A 79 -1.76 -26.60 -17.45
CA ASP A 79 -0.32 -26.83 -17.54
C ASP A 79 0.05 -27.55 -18.86
N LYS A 80 1.29 -27.40 -19.30
CA LYS A 80 1.85 -28.03 -20.52
C LYS A 80 1.07 -27.72 -21.81
N GLY A 81 0.59 -26.48 -21.96
CA GLY A 81 -0.10 -26.02 -23.16
C GLY A 81 -1.53 -26.56 -23.33
N ARG A 82 -2.10 -27.15 -22.27
CA ARG A 82 -3.50 -27.60 -22.28
C ARG A 82 -4.46 -26.43 -22.25
N ARG A 83 -5.68 -26.69 -22.73
CA ARG A 83 -6.79 -25.74 -22.75
C ARG A 83 -7.83 -26.15 -21.72
N GLY A 84 -8.53 -25.16 -21.19
CA GLY A 84 -9.73 -25.40 -20.40
C GLY A 84 -10.86 -25.96 -21.26
N ALA A 85 -11.93 -26.44 -20.63
CA ALA A 85 -13.09 -26.97 -21.34
C ALA A 85 -13.73 -25.96 -22.31
N CYS A 86 -13.63 -24.66 -22.00
CA CYS A 86 -14.06 -23.56 -22.87
C CYS A 86 -13.00 -23.10 -23.89
N GLY A 87 -11.83 -23.75 -23.96
CA GLY A 87 -10.75 -23.43 -24.89
C GLY A 87 -9.69 -22.43 -24.39
N ILE A 88 -9.87 -21.82 -23.21
CA ILE A 88 -8.91 -20.85 -22.64
C ILE A 88 -7.53 -21.48 -22.39
N THR A 89 -6.45 -20.79 -22.74
CA THR A 89 -5.07 -21.20 -22.44
C THR A 89 -4.59 -20.63 -21.11
N LEU A 90 -3.41 -21.06 -20.64
CA LEU A 90 -2.82 -20.57 -19.39
C LEU A 90 -2.55 -19.06 -19.44
N GLU A 91 -1.99 -18.56 -20.53
CA GLU A 91 -1.62 -17.16 -20.73
C GLU A 91 -2.87 -16.26 -20.68
N ARG A 92 -3.93 -16.66 -21.40
CA ARG A 92 -5.22 -15.96 -21.40
C ARG A 92 -5.89 -16.01 -20.03
N GLN A 93 -5.77 -17.12 -19.30
CA GLN A 93 -6.23 -17.21 -17.92
C GLN A 93 -5.44 -16.28 -16.99
N MET A 94 -4.12 -16.16 -17.16
CA MET A 94 -3.30 -15.23 -16.37
C MET A 94 -3.65 -13.77 -16.68
N ALA A 95 -3.90 -13.44 -17.95
CA ALA A 95 -4.40 -12.13 -18.35
C ALA A 95 -5.79 -11.84 -17.74
N ARG A 96 -6.69 -12.83 -17.75
CA ARG A 96 -8.02 -12.76 -17.12
C ARG A 96 -7.95 -12.55 -15.61
N GLU A 97 -7.06 -13.25 -14.92
CA GLU A 97 -6.82 -13.04 -13.48
C GLU A 97 -6.21 -11.66 -13.21
N SER A 98 -5.34 -11.17 -14.09
CA SER A 98 -4.79 -9.82 -14.01
C SER A 98 -5.88 -8.75 -14.13
N LEU A 99 -6.83 -8.92 -15.07
CA LEU A 99 -8.02 -8.07 -15.17
C LEU A 99 -8.88 -8.15 -13.89
N PHE A 100 -9.13 -9.36 -13.36
CA PHE A 100 -9.86 -9.54 -12.11
C PHE A 100 -9.25 -8.76 -10.94
N LEU A 101 -7.91 -8.79 -10.82
CA LEU A 101 -7.20 -8.00 -9.81
C LEU A 101 -7.39 -6.50 -10.04
N ALA A 102 -7.27 -6.02 -11.29
CA ALA A 102 -7.44 -4.61 -11.62
C ALA A 102 -8.86 -4.10 -11.33
N ILE A 103 -9.91 -4.83 -11.74
CA ILE A 103 -11.30 -4.41 -11.48
C ILE A 103 -11.64 -4.45 -9.99
N THR A 104 -11.05 -5.37 -9.22
CA THR A 104 -11.29 -5.45 -7.77
C THR A 104 -10.70 -4.22 -7.06
N GLY A 105 -9.52 -3.77 -7.50
CA GLY A 105 -8.90 -2.54 -7.00
C GLY A 105 -9.71 -1.30 -7.37
N CYS A 106 -10.08 -1.19 -8.65
CA CYS A 106 -10.89 -0.09 -9.17
C CYS A 106 -12.26 0.00 -8.47
N ALA A 107 -12.95 -1.13 -8.30
CA ALA A 107 -14.22 -1.19 -7.59
C ALA A 107 -14.11 -0.73 -6.12
N ALA A 108 -12.98 -1.02 -5.45
CA ALA A 108 -12.78 -0.57 -4.07
C ALA A 108 -12.63 0.95 -3.97
N HIS A 109 -11.85 1.60 -4.84
CA HIS A 109 -11.77 3.07 -4.85
C HIS A 109 -13.05 3.72 -5.37
N ALA A 110 -13.70 3.13 -6.38
CA ALA A 110 -14.97 3.63 -6.89
C ALA A 110 -16.08 3.58 -5.83
N ALA A 111 -16.23 2.46 -5.13
CA ALA A 111 -17.20 2.33 -4.05
C ALA A 111 -16.91 3.29 -2.88
N HIS A 112 -15.62 3.54 -2.59
CA HIS A 112 -15.23 4.55 -1.61
C HIS A 112 -15.64 5.95 -2.08
N GLY A 113 -15.31 6.34 -3.32
CA GLY A 113 -15.70 7.63 -3.89
C GLY A 113 -17.22 7.83 -3.94
N ARG A 114 -17.97 6.81 -4.35
CA ARG A 114 -19.44 6.83 -4.33
C ARG A 114 -20.00 7.07 -2.94
N HIS A 115 -19.51 6.31 -1.96
CA HIS A 115 -19.94 6.46 -0.56
C HIS A 115 -19.62 7.86 -0.04
N GLN A 116 -18.39 8.36 -0.26
CA GLN A 116 -18.00 9.70 0.16
C GLN A 116 -18.87 10.78 -0.47
N VAL A 117 -19.06 10.77 -1.79
CA VAL A 117 -19.88 11.77 -2.48
C VAL A 117 -21.30 11.79 -1.92
N HIS A 118 -21.92 10.63 -1.71
CA HIS A 118 -23.26 10.57 -1.11
C HIS A 118 -23.30 11.12 0.32
N THR A 119 -22.36 10.71 1.18
CA THR A 119 -22.28 11.18 2.57
C THR A 119 -22.08 12.69 2.63
N LEU A 120 -21.18 13.24 1.80
CA LEU A 120 -20.86 14.67 1.78
C LEU A 120 -21.97 15.49 1.14
N ILE A 121 -22.65 15.00 0.11
CA ILE A 121 -23.85 15.64 -0.45
C ILE A 121 -24.97 15.68 0.59
N HIS A 122 -25.16 14.61 1.36
CA HIS A 122 -26.14 14.58 2.43
C HIS A 122 -25.82 15.61 3.54
N LYS A 123 -24.54 15.72 3.93
CA LYS A 123 -24.11 16.62 5.03
C LYS A 123 -24.01 18.09 4.61
N PHE A 124 -23.53 18.38 3.41
CA PHE A 124 -23.17 19.75 2.97
C PHE A 124 -23.99 20.25 1.77
N GLY A 125 -24.73 19.37 1.10
CA GLY A 125 -25.52 19.69 -0.09
C GLY A 125 -24.76 19.55 -1.41
N GLY A 126 -25.48 19.19 -2.47
CA GLY A 126 -24.92 18.94 -3.81
C GLY A 126 -24.25 20.17 -4.45
N ASP A 127 -24.70 21.37 -4.10
CA ASP A 127 -24.19 22.64 -4.63
C ASP A 127 -22.87 23.09 -3.97
N THR A 128 -22.33 22.32 -3.01
CA THR A 128 -21.04 22.60 -2.37
C THR A 128 -19.94 22.66 -3.41
N THR A 129 -19.23 23.79 -3.49
CA THR A 129 -18.18 24.05 -4.49
C THR A 129 -16.93 23.22 -4.24
N LEU A 130 -16.30 22.74 -5.31
CA LEU A 130 -15.02 22.06 -5.23
C LEU A 130 -13.89 23.08 -5.05
N ASN A 131 -13.11 22.90 -3.98
CA ASN A 131 -11.94 23.71 -3.66
C ASN A 131 -10.79 22.78 -3.29
N VAL A 132 -10.01 22.39 -4.30
CA VAL A 132 -9.07 21.26 -4.23
C VAL A 132 -7.65 21.68 -3.85
N ALA A 133 -7.17 22.80 -4.37
CA ALA A 133 -5.89 23.37 -4.02
C ALA A 133 -5.88 24.88 -4.22
N GLU A 134 -5.03 25.58 -3.49
CA GLU A 134 -4.75 26.98 -3.77
C GLU A 134 -3.97 27.12 -5.08
N ASN A 135 -4.19 28.24 -5.78
CA ASN A 135 -3.48 28.58 -7.02
C ASN A 135 -3.57 27.50 -8.11
N THR A 136 -4.73 26.86 -8.28
CA THR A 136 -4.97 25.85 -9.31
C THR A 136 -6.18 26.18 -10.19
N GLU A 137 -6.00 26.06 -11.50
CA GLU A 137 -7.04 26.17 -12.54
C GLU A 137 -7.35 24.79 -13.15
N VAL A 138 -6.60 23.76 -12.74
CA VAL A 138 -6.76 22.36 -13.15
C VAL A 138 -7.04 21.51 -11.91
N GLU A 139 -8.25 21.66 -11.38
CA GLU A 139 -8.71 21.08 -10.11
C GLU A 139 -8.89 19.56 -10.19
N ALA A 140 -9.33 19.05 -11.35
CA ALA A 140 -9.69 17.64 -11.55
C ALA A 140 -9.09 17.09 -12.87
N PRO A 141 -7.76 16.94 -12.96
CA PRO A 141 -7.06 16.56 -14.19
C PRO A 141 -7.51 15.20 -14.75
N ASN A 142 -7.75 14.18 -13.93
CA ASN A 142 -8.14 12.85 -14.42
C ASN A 142 -9.59 12.86 -14.96
N ILE A 143 -10.54 13.49 -14.26
CA ILE A 143 -11.93 13.65 -14.70
C ILE A 143 -11.98 14.49 -15.98
N ARG A 144 -11.25 15.60 -16.05
CA ARG A 144 -11.20 16.44 -17.26
C ARG A 144 -10.62 15.68 -18.45
N LEU A 145 -9.58 14.89 -18.22
CA LEU A 145 -8.92 14.08 -19.25
C LEU A 145 -9.79 12.95 -19.79
N VAL A 146 -10.49 12.25 -18.91
CA VAL A 146 -11.26 11.03 -19.27
C VAL A 146 -12.71 11.39 -19.61
N CYS A 147 -13.36 12.19 -18.79
CA CYS A 147 -14.78 12.49 -18.89
C CYS A 147 -15.10 13.73 -19.73
N GLY A 148 -14.14 14.62 -19.99
CA GLY A 148 -14.32 15.75 -20.91
C GLY A 148 -15.18 16.90 -20.40
N TYR A 149 -15.33 17.04 -19.08
CA TYR A 149 -16.01 18.18 -18.45
C TYR A 149 -15.26 18.67 -17.20
N LYS A 150 -15.58 19.89 -16.73
CA LYS A 150 -15.03 20.48 -15.51
C LYS A 150 -16.04 20.35 -14.37
N PRO A 151 -15.84 19.48 -13.37
CA PRO A 151 -16.72 19.47 -12.20
C PRO A 151 -16.49 20.75 -11.38
N LYS A 152 -17.56 21.36 -10.88
CA LYS A 152 -17.53 22.57 -10.05
C LYS A 152 -18.09 22.35 -8.66
N THR A 153 -18.98 21.37 -8.50
CA THR A 153 -19.69 21.06 -7.25
C THR A 153 -19.57 19.58 -6.89
N LEU A 154 -19.93 19.22 -5.66
CA LEU A 154 -20.04 17.81 -5.25
C LEU A 154 -21.03 17.03 -6.12
N GLY A 155 -22.15 17.64 -6.50
CA GLY A 155 -23.15 17.02 -7.39
C GLY A 155 -22.60 16.67 -8.77
N ASP A 156 -21.68 17.48 -9.30
CA ASP A 156 -21.05 17.21 -10.60
C ASP A 156 -20.19 15.93 -10.60
N LEU A 157 -19.74 15.48 -9.43
CA LEU A 157 -18.91 14.28 -9.29
C LEU A 157 -19.71 12.99 -9.48
N GLU A 158 -21.03 13.00 -9.24
CA GLU A 158 -21.89 11.83 -9.42
C GLU A 158 -21.85 11.28 -10.86
N LYS A 159 -21.67 12.17 -11.85
CA LYS A 159 -21.52 11.80 -13.26
C LYS A 159 -20.24 11.00 -13.52
N ALA A 160 -19.10 11.48 -12.99
CA ALA A 160 -17.82 10.80 -13.17
C ALA A 160 -17.83 9.42 -12.49
N ILE A 161 -18.33 9.33 -11.25
CA ILE A 161 -18.37 8.05 -10.56
C ILE A 161 -19.42 7.10 -11.14
N GLY A 162 -20.55 7.61 -11.65
CA GLY A 162 -21.55 6.81 -12.38
C GLY A 162 -20.98 6.18 -13.66
N TYR A 163 -20.17 6.94 -14.41
CA TYR A 163 -19.43 6.41 -15.55
C TYR A 163 -18.45 5.29 -15.15
N VAL A 164 -17.71 5.48 -14.04
CA VAL A 164 -16.80 4.44 -13.54
C VAL A 164 -17.55 3.15 -13.18
N GLU A 165 -18.69 3.26 -12.52
CA GLU A 165 -19.55 2.11 -12.13
C GLU A 165 -20.12 1.36 -13.34
N GLU A 166 -20.56 2.11 -14.37
CA GLU A 166 -21.02 1.53 -15.64
C GLU A 166 -19.90 0.73 -16.32
N GLN A 167 -18.72 1.33 -16.46
CA GLN A 167 -17.58 0.68 -17.12
C GLN A 167 -17.06 -0.52 -16.31
N LEU A 168 -17.06 -0.45 -14.98
CA LEU A 168 -16.75 -1.59 -14.11
C LEU A 168 -17.68 -2.78 -14.36
N THR A 169 -18.97 -2.53 -14.60
CA THR A 169 -19.94 -3.58 -14.92
C THR A 169 -19.58 -4.29 -16.22
N HIS A 170 -19.22 -3.54 -17.27
CA HIS A 170 -18.76 -4.13 -18.53
C HIS A 170 -17.47 -4.95 -18.35
N LEU A 171 -16.49 -4.43 -17.61
CA LEU A 171 -15.23 -5.14 -17.34
C LEU A 171 -15.47 -6.43 -16.53
N LEU A 172 -16.30 -6.39 -15.49
CA LEU A 172 -16.66 -7.58 -14.72
C LEU A 172 -17.37 -8.62 -15.60
N SER A 173 -18.30 -8.20 -16.46
CA SER A 173 -18.98 -9.13 -17.38
C SER A 173 -18.01 -9.83 -18.32
N SER A 174 -16.91 -9.19 -18.72
CA SER A 174 -15.91 -9.77 -19.62
C SER A 174 -15.08 -10.91 -19.00
N LEU A 175 -15.13 -11.08 -17.67
CA LEU A 175 -14.49 -12.21 -16.98
C LEU A 175 -15.31 -13.51 -17.06
N HIS A 176 -16.60 -13.41 -17.41
CA HIS A 176 -17.49 -14.56 -17.48
C HIS A 176 -16.98 -15.60 -18.50
N MET A 177 -17.34 -16.87 -18.29
CA MET A 177 -17.02 -17.94 -19.23
C MET A 177 -17.57 -17.61 -20.64
N GLY A 178 -16.76 -17.77 -21.67
CA GLY A 178 -17.17 -17.57 -23.08
C GLY A 178 -17.19 -16.11 -23.55
N GLN A 179 -16.50 -15.20 -22.86
CA GLN A 179 -16.43 -13.78 -23.21
C GLN A 179 -15.13 -13.45 -23.99
N GLU A 180 -14.15 -12.85 -23.33
CA GLU A 180 -12.89 -12.47 -23.97
C GLU A 180 -12.00 -13.70 -24.25
N ALA A 181 -11.42 -13.73 -25.44
CA ALA A 181 -10.65 -14.85 -25.97
C ALA A 181 -9.18 -14.48 -26.24
N SER A 182 -8.83 -13.19 -26.22
CA SER A 182 -7.48 -12.67 -26.45
C SER A 182 -6.83 -12.20 -25.15
N ASP A 183 -5.56 -12.55 -24.96
CA ASP A 183 -4.78 -12.03 -23.83
C ASP A 183 -4.45 -10.54 -24.03
N PHE A 184 -4.27 -10.07 -25.27
CA PHE A 184 -4.14 -8.64 -25.58
C PHE A 184 -5.34 -7.86 -25.05
N ASP A 185 -6.55 -8.30 -25.38
CA ASP A 185 -7.76 -7.58 -24.99
C ASP A 185 -8.03 -7.65 -23.48
N PHE A 186 -7.68 -8.74 -22.79
CA PHE A 186 -7.67 -8.76 -21.32
C PHE A 186 -6.71 -7.71 -20.74
N ASN A 187 -5.53 -7.53 -21.36
CA ASN A 187 -4.57 -6.53 -20.93
C ASN A 187 -5.04 -5.10 -21.20
N SER A 188 -5.62 -4.82 -22.37
CA SER A 188 -6.25 -3.52 -22.68
C SER A 188 -7.38 -3.20 -21.70
N LYS A 189 -8.23 -4.19 -21.38
CA LYS A 189 -9.27 -4.07 -20.34
C LYS A 189 -8.71 -3.79 -18.96
N ALA A 190 -7.58 -4.40 -18.59
CA ALA A 190 -6.92 -4.15 -17.30
C ALA A 190 -6.35 -2.73 -17.23
N LEU A 191 -5.78 -2.23 -18.34
CA LEU A 191 -5.36 -0.82 -18.46
C LEU A 191 -6.57 0.12 -18.35
N HIS A 192 -7.71 -0.24 -18.96
CA HIS A 192 -8.96 0.51 -18.82
C HIS A 192 -9.44 0.60 -17.38
N ALA A 193 -9.46 -0.53 -16.66
CA ALA A 193 -9.76 -0.55 -15.23
C ALA A 193 -8.86 0.40 -14.42
N GLY A 194 -7.56 0.44 -14.74
CA GLY A 194 -6.62 1.35 -14.08
C GLY A 194 -6.88 2.83 -14.37
N MET A 195 -7.25 3.19 -15.60
CA MET A 195 -7.66 4.57 -15.92
C MET A 195 -8.91 4.98 -15.13
N LEU A 196 -9.93 4.12 -15.08
CA LEU A 196 -11.15 4.36 -14.31
C LEU A 196 -10.86 4.50 -12.82
N ASP A 197 -9.93 3.70 -12.31
CA ASP A 197 -9.50 3.76 -10.91
C ASP A 197 -9.00 5.16 -10.53
N HIS A 198 -8.19 5.79 -11.39
CA HIS A 198 -7.69 7.14 -11.14
C HIS A 198 -8.80 8.20 -11.17
N VAL A 199 -9.85 8.01 -11.97
CA VAL A 199 -11.05 8.86 -11.95
C VAL A 199 -11.82 8.68 -10.63
N GLY A 200 -12.06 7.44 -10.20
CA GLY A 200 -12.76 7.16 -8.94
C GLY A 200 -11.98 7.65 -7.71
N MET A 201 -10.66 7.50 -7.72
CA MET A 201 -9.75 8.05 -6.71
C MET A 201 -9.79 9.59 -6.69
N GLU A 202 -9.79 10.25 -7.85
CA GLU A 202 -9.88 11.71 -7.92
C GLU A 202 -11.22 12.21 -7.38
N VAL A 203 -12.34 11.60 -7.78
CA VAL A 203 -13.67 11.89 -7.23
C VAL A 203 -13.65 11.83 -5.70
N CYS A 204 -13.12 10.73 -5.15
CA CYS A 204 -13.08 10.52 -3.71
C CYS A 204 -12.25 11.58 -2.97
N ASP A 205 -11.04 11.89 -3.45
CA ASP A 205 -10.15 12.78 -2.71
C ASP A 205 -10.56 14.25 -2.85
N ILE A 206 -11.00 14.70 -4.04
CA ILE A 206 -11.41 16.10 -4.22
C ILE A 206 -12.72 16.42 -3.50
N SER A 207 -13.63 15.44 -3.35
CA SER A 207 -14.86 15.64 -2.56
C SER A 207 -14.53 15.88 -1.09
N GLN A 208 -13.66 15.04 -0.50
CA GLN A 208 -13.29 15.18 0.91
C GLN A 208 -12.41 16.41 1.18
N ILE A 209 -11.50 16.79 0.26
CA ILE A 209 -10.75 18.04 0.40
C ILE A 209 -11.71 19.23 0.49
N SER A 210 -12.65 19.28 -0.44
CA SER A 210 -13.54 20.44 -0.59
C SER A 210 -14.54 20.54 0.56
N ALA A 211 -15.12 19.41 0.97
CA ALA A 211 -16.20 19.39 1.96
C ALA A 211 -15.71 19.34 3.41
N LEU A 212 -14.59 18.65 3.68
CA LEU A 212 -14.03 18.48 5.03
C LEU A 212 -12.86 19.43 5.31
N ASN A 213 -12.60 20.38 4.41
CA ASN A 213 -11.56 21.40 4.52
C ASN A 213 -10.16 20.83 4.80
N PHE A 214 -9.81 19.73 4.12
CA PHE A 214 -8.44 19.19 4.18
C PHE A 214 -7.43 20.18 3.59
N PRO A 215 -6.11 19.98 3.81
CA PRO A 215 -5.08 20.81 3.19
C PRO A 215 -5.25 20.92 1.67
N LYS A 216 -5.14 22.15 1.16
CA LYS A 216 -5.43 22.55 -0.23
C LYS A 216 -4.15 22.74 -1.03
N GLY A 217 -3.39 21.66 -1.16
CA GLY A 217 -2.08 21.70 -1.80
C GLY A 217 -1.09 22.53 -1.01
N ASP A 218 -1.16 22.57 0.32
CA ASP A 218 -0.19 23.30 1.14
C ASP A 218 1.18 22.58 1.12
N PRO A 219 2.30 23.22 0.72
CA PRO A 219 3.61 22.59 0.75
C PRO A 219 4.17 22.37 2.17
N GLU A 220 3.63 23.03 3.19
CA GLU A 220 4.07 22.93 4.58
C GLU A 220 2.89 22.72 5.55
N PRO A 221 2.07 21.66 5.35
CA PRO A 221 0.92 21.42 6.19
C PRO A 221 1.37 21.10 7.62
N GLU A 222 0.52 21.42 8.59
CA GLU A 222 0.77 21.05 9.99
C GLU A 222 1.00 19.54 10.11
N LEU A 223 2.12 19.16 10.74
CA LEU A 223 2.52 17.77 10.87
C LEU A 223 1.73 17.07 11.98
N CYS A 224 1.23 15.87 11.69
CA CYS A 224 0.64 14.97 12.67
C CYS A 224 1.71 14.16 13.39
N GLU A 225 1.36 13.61 14.55
CA GLU A 225 2.21 12.62 15.24
C GLU A 225 1.91 11.22 14.72
N ILE A 226 2.96 10.42 14.55
CA ILE A 226 2.88 9.01 14.12
C ILE A 226 3.63 8.09 15.09
N GLY A 227 3.13 6.87 15.25
CA GLY A 227 3.78 5.77 15.98
C GLY A 227 3.10 5.44 17.30
N PHE A 228 3.41 4.28 17.87
CA PHE A 228 2.74 3.78 19.09
C PHE A 228 2.97 4.67 20.32
N GLY A 229 4.10 5.38 20.36
CA GLY A 229 4.50 6.30 21.42
C GLY A 229 3.78 7.64 21.38
N SER A 230 3.11 7.96 20.26
CA SER A 230 2.29 9.17 20.13
C SER A 230 0.96 9.10 20.87
N ILE A 231 0.52 7.90 21.24
CA ILE A 231 -0.80 7.65 21.84
C ILE A 231 -0.79 7.92 23.34
N ASP A 232 -1.60 8.86 23.82
CA ASP A 232 -1.81 9.09 25.26
C ASP A 232 -2.72 8.03 25.87
N LYS A 233 -2.08 7.04 26.49
CA LYS A 233 -2.76 5.90 27.13
C LYS A 233 -3.52 6.29 28.40
N SER A 234 -3.39 7.52 28.91
CA SER A 234 -4.16 7.99 30.06
C SER A 234 -5.62 8.32 29.68
N LYS A 235 -5.84 8.72 28.43
CA LYS A 235 -7.15 9.04 27.85
C LYS A 235 -7.89 7.78 27.37
N PRO A 236 -9.23 7.81 27.20
CA PRO A 236 -9.94 6.78 26.44
C PRO A 236 -9.39 6.72 25.01
N VAL A 237 -8.95 5.54 24.56
CA VAL A 237 -8.36 5.38 23.22
C VAL A 237 -9.36 4.73 22.26
N ILE A 238 -9.69 5.42 21.17
CA ILE A 238 -10.57 4.93 20.10
C ILE A 238 -9.72 4.69 18.85
N LEU A 239 -9.64 3.44 18.42
CA LEU A 239 -8.88 3.03 17.25
C LEU A 239 -9.78 2.89 16.03
N CYS A 240 -9.56 3.71 15.01
CA CYS A 240 -10.20 3.56 13.70
C CYS A 240 -9.30 2.77 12.73
N ILE A 241 -9.85 1.78 12.03
CA ILE A 241 -9.08 0.98 11.05
C ILE A 241 -9.81 0.96 9.71
N GLY A 242 -9.13 1.50 8.69
CA GLY A 242 -9.42 1.30 7.27
C GLY A 242 -9.26 2.55 6.40
N HIS A 243 -10.31 3.07 5.73
CA HIS A 243 -10.18 4.02 4.60
C HIS A 243 -11.10 5.23 4.59
N ASN A 244 -12.36 5.09 4.96
CA ASN A 244 -13.34 6.15 4.96
C ASN A 244 -13.18 6.98 6.24
N VAL A 245 -12.86 8.27 6.07
CA VAL A 245 -12.62 9.19 7.18
C VAL A 245 -13.86 9.52 7.99
N ALA A 246 -15.05 9.43 7.39
CA ALA A 246 -16.29 9.98 7.94
C ALA A 246 -16.60 9.43 9.34
N ALA A 247 -16.41 8.12 9.55
CA ALA A 247 -16.65 7.50 10.85
C ALA A 247 -15.73 8.03 11.97
N GLY A 248 -14.46 8.27 11.66
CA GLY A 248 -13.53 8.84 12.64
C GLY A 248 -13.73 10.35 12.83
N ALA A 249 -14.21 11.06 11.80
CA ALA A 249 -14.56 12.48 11.92
C ALA A 249 -15.71 12.67 12.91
N GLU A 250 -16.76 11.83 12.86
CA GLU A 250 -17.87 11.87 13.82
C GLU A 250 -17.43 11.60 15.27
N VAL A 251 -16.38 10.79 15.48
CA VAL A 251 -15.78 10.62 16.82
C VAL A 251 -15.16 11.91 17.33
N ILE A 252 -14.44 12.63 16.46
CA ILE A 252 -13.77 13.89 16.80
C ILE A 252 -14.80 14.98 17.06
N ASP A 253 -15.78 15.13 16.17
CA ASP A 253 -16.85 16.14 16.26
C ASP A 253 -17.67 15.94 17.53
N TYR A 254 -18.18 14.72 17.76
CA TYR A 254 -18.97 14.42 18.96
C TYR A 254 -18.18 14.66 20.25
N ALA A 255 -16.90 14.26 20.29
CA ALA A 255 -16.05 14.48 21.46
C ALA A 255 -15.82 15.97 21.73
N ALA A 256 -15.56 16.77 20.68
CA ALA A 256 -15.36 18.21 20.78
C ALA A 256 -16.63 18.93 21.26
N GLU A 257 -17.79 18.64 20.65
CA GLU A 257 -19.09 19.22 21.01
C GLU A 257 -19.48 18.94 22.46
N ASN A 258 -19.09 17.78 22.99
CA ASN A 258 -19.40 17.36 24.36
C ASN A 258 -18.26 17.62 25.36
N ASN A 259 -17.17 18.29 24.96
CA ASN A 259 -15.99 18.55 25.79
C ASN A 259 -15.39 17.28 26.43
N ILE A 260 -15.35 16.17 25.69
CA ILE A 260 -14.82 14.89 26.15
C ILE A 260 -13.42 14.72 25.57
N ASP A 261 -12.41 14.61 26.45
CA ASP A 261 -11.04 14.36 26.02
C ASP A 261 -10.82 12.88 25.70
N VAL A 262 -10.74 12.54 24.41
CA VAL A 262 -10.46 11.20 23.88
C VAL A 262 -9.25 11.22 22.97
N GLU A 263 -8.54 10.09 22.90
CA GLU A 263 -7.47 9.89 21.94
C GLU A 263 -8.01 9.13 20.73
N ALA A 264 -8.33 9.88 19.66
CA ALA A 264 -8.71 9.32 18.37
C ALA A 264 -7.45 8.98 17.57
N CYS A 265 -7.25 7.69 17.30
CA CYS A 265 -6.10 7.21 16.55
C CYS A 265 -6.50 6.23 15.47
N ALA A 266 -5.64 6.06 14.45
CA ALA A 266 -6.03 5.29 13.29
C ALA A 266 -4.89 4.55 12.60
N ILE A 267 -5.26 3.48 11.88
CA ILE A 267 -4.36 2.65 11.06
C ILE A 267 -4.87 2.62 9.61
N CYS A 268 -3.93 2.56 8.65
CA CYS A 268 -4.19 2.61 7.20
C CYS A 268 -4.64 3.99 6.70
N CYS A 269 -5.28 4.05 5.52
CA CYS A 269 -5.51 5.28 4.78
C CYS A 269 -6.43 6.27 5.54
N THR A 270 -7.38 5.78 6.34
CA THR A 270 -8.18 6.62 7.26
C THR A 270 -7.33 7.38 8.29
N ALA A 271 -6.13 6.89 8.62
CA ALA A 271 -5.24 7.59 9.55
C ALA A 271 -4.66 8.88 8.97
N LEU A 272 -4.31 8.87 7.68
CA LEU A 272 -3.86 10.07 6.98
C LEU A 272 -5.03 11.05 6.82
N ASP A 273 -6.20 10.54 6.40
CA ASP A 273 -7.36 11.40 6.20
C ASP A 273 -7.91 11.99 7.50
N LEU A 274 -7.83 11.28 8.64
CA LEU A 274 -8.14 11.87 9.95
C LEU A 274 -7.11 12.92 10.36
N GLY A 275 -5.83 12.71 10.07
CA GLY A 275 -4.80 13.74 10.27
C GLY A 275 -5.00 14.98 9.39
N ARG A 276 -5.58 14.81 8.19
CA ARG A 276 -5.99 15.91 7.30
C ARG A 276 -7.21 16.65 7.82
N TYR A 277 -8.13 15.93 8.49
CA TYR A 277 -9.30 16.51 9.12
C TYR A 277 -8.95 17.30 10.38
N HIS A 278 -8.12 16.72 11.25
CA HIS A 278 -7.72 17.32 12.51
C HIS A 278 -6.34 16.81 12.95
N THR A 279 -5.34 17.70 13.00
CA THR A 279 -3.93 17.36 13.27
C THR A 279 -3.68 16.76 14.66
N GLY A 280 -4.62 16.96 15.59
CA GLY A 280 -4.62 16.29 16.90
C GLY A 280 -4.85 14.78 16.84
N ALA A 281 -5.45 14.25 15.76
CA ALA A 281 -5.64 12.81 15.57
C ALA A 281 -4.29 12.10 15.37
N LYS A 282 -4.13 10.90 15.95
CA LYS A 282 -2.84 10.18 15.93
C LYS A 282 -2.79 9.14 14.83
N VAL A 283 -1.71 9.16 14.06
CA VAL A 283 -1.43 8.11 13.08
C VAL A 283 -0.73 6.96 13.81
N VAL A 284 -1.39 5.83 13.99
CA VAL A 284 -0.74 4.66 14.59
C VAL A 284 0.29 4.09 13.62
N GLY A 285 -0.05 3.98 12.34
CA GLY A 285 0.85 3.56 11.27
C GLY A 285 0.18 2.75 10.17
N GLN A 286 1.02 2.00 9.46
CA GLN A 286 0.71 1.22 8.27
C GLN A 286 -0.07 -0.06 8.56
N LEU A 287 -0.59 -0.68 7.49
CA LEU A 287 -1.38 -1.91 7.53
C LEU A 287 -0.79 -3.03 8.41
N SER A 288 0.53 -3.26 8.35
CA SER A 288 1.18 -4.34 9.11
C SER A 288 1.11 -4.14 10.63
N TYR A 289 0.73 -2.96 11.12
CA TYR A 289 0.62 -2.66 12.55
C TYR A 289 -0.71 -3.07 13.15
N GLN A 290 -1.74 -3.37 12.34
CA GLN A 290 -3.10 -3.63 12.84
C GLN A 290 -3.12 -4.69 13.95
N LEU A 291 -2.63 -5.91 13.67
CA LEU A 291 -2.72 -6.98 14.64
C LEU A 291 -1.84 -6.70 15.87
N GLN A 292 -0.65 -6.13 15.66
CA GLN A 292 0.26 -5.78 16.75
C GLN A 292 -0.37 -4.75 17.70
N PHE A 293 -1.00 -3.71 17.16
CA PHE A 293 -1.67 -2.67 17.95
C PHE A 293 -2.93 -3.17 18.65
N VAL A 294 -3.74 -3.98 17.96
CA VAL A 294 -4.90 -4.62 18.61
C VAL A 294 -4.44 -5.51 19.77
N ARG A 295 -3.42 -6.36 19.54
CA ARG A 295 -2.85 -7.24 20.58
C ARG A 295 -2.13 -6.50 21.70
N ALA A 296 -1.70 -5.28 21.46
CA ALA A 296 -1.16 -4.41 22.49
C ALA A 296 -2.20 -4.03 23.55
N GLY A 297 -3.50 -4.19 23.27
CA GLY A 297 -4.58 -3.90 24.22
C GLY A 297 -4.67 -2.42 24.60
N ILE A 298 -4.12 -1.54 23.77
CA ILE A 298 -4.07 -0.10 24.01
C ILE A 298 -5.46 0.53 23.81
N ALA A 299 -6.20 0.08 22.79
CA ALA A 299 -7.54 0.58 22.48
C ALA A 299 -8.56 0.21 23.57
N ASP A 300 -9.45 1.15 23.84
CA ASP A 300 -10.64 0.97 24.68
C ASP A 300 -11.88 0.66 23.82
N LEU A 301 -11.85 1.06 22.54
CA LEU A 301 -12.83 0.67 21.52
C LEU A 301 -12.16 0.64 20.14
N ILE A 302 -12.64 -0.24 19.26
CA ILE A 302 -12.19 -0.32 17.86
C ILE A 302 -13.38 0.00 16.94
N MET A 303 -13.16 0.87 15.96
CA MET A 303 -14.07 1.12 14.85
C MET A 303 -13.45 0.61 13.54
N VAL A 304 -14.24 -0.11 12.75
CA VAL A 304 -13.82 -0.66 11.46
C VAL A 304 -14.79 -0.21 10.37
N ASP A 305 -14.24 0.28 9.26
CA ASP A 305 -15.01 0.68 8.08
C ASP A 305 -14.84 -0.36 6.96
N GLU A 306 -14.08 -0.06 5.90
CA GLU A 306 -13.83 -0.91 4.75
C GLU A 306 -12.35 -0.96 4.32
N GLN A 307 -12.01 -2.06 3.64
CA GLN A 307 -10.76 -2.28 2.91
C GLN A 307 -9.48 -2.36 3.75
N CYS A 308 -8.65 -3.36 3.45
CA CYS A 308 -7.40 -3.65 4.17
C CYS A 308 -7.56 -3.85 5.68
N ILE A 309 -8.77 -4.11 6.17
CA ILE A 309 -9.04 -4.44 7.57
C ILE A 309 -8.83 -5.94 7.73
N ARG A 310 -8.10 -6.34 8.78
CA ARG A 310 -7.97 -7.76 9.08
C ARG A 310 -9.31 -8.35 9.51
N VAL A 311 -9.72 -9.42 8.86
CA VAL A 311 -10.98 -10.13 9.15
C VAL A 311 -11.01 -10.79 10.53
N ASP A 312 -9.84 -11.03 11.15
CA ASP A 312 -9.73 -11.55 12.51
C ASP A 312 -9.74 -10.45 13.59
N THR A 313 -9.90 -9.16 13.24
CA THR A 313 -9.90 -8.05 14.21
C THR A 313 -10.94 -8.27 15.31
N LEU A 314 -12.16 -8.67 14.97
CA LEU A 314 -13.22 -8.95 15.95
C LEU A 314 -12.84 -10.10 16.90
N GLU A 315 -12.24 -11.18 16.39
CA GLU A 315 -11.77 -12.30 17.22
C GLU A 315 -10.70 -11.82 18.21
N ASN A 316 -9.77 -11.00 17.76
CA ASN A 316 -8.69 -10.45 18.59
C ASN A 316 -9.22 -9.45 19.62
N ALA A 317 -10.16 -8.60 19.25
CA ALA A 317 -10.84 -7.66 20.15
C ALA A 317 -11.62 -8.41 21.24
N LYS A 318 -12.34 -9.48 20.87
CA LYS A 318 -13.06 -10.36 21.80
C LYS A 318 -12.15 -10.95 22.87
N LYS A 319 -10.97 -11.45 22.46
CA LYS A 319 -9.97 -12.03 23.39
C LYS A 319 -9.47 -11.02 24.43
N LEU A 320 -9.56 -9.73 24.14
CA LEU A 320 -9.10 -8.64 25.00
C LEU A 320 -10.23 -7.89 25.70
N GLY A 321 -11.49 -8.29 25.47
CA GLY A 321 -12.67 -7.58 25.98
C GLY A 321 -12.80 -6.16 25.45
N ILE A 322 -12.30 -5.90 24.24
CA ILE A 322 -12.38 -4.59 23.57
C ILE A 322 -13.63 -4.60 22.67
N PRO A 323 -14.60 -3.68 22.86
CA PRO A 323 -15.75 -3.57 21.98
C PRO A 323 -15.36 -3.14 20.57
N LEU A 324 -16.12 -3.59 19.57
CA LEU A 324 -15.90 -3.26 18.17
C LEU A 324 -17.19 -2.74 17.50
N ILE A 325 -17.08 -1.64 16.75
CA ILE A 325 -18.17 -1.10 15.93
C ILE A 325 -17.78 -1.24 14.46
N ALA A 326 -18.63 -1.90 13.67
CA ALA A 326 -18.52 -1.94 12.22
C ALA A 326 -19.46 -0.92 11.60
N VAL A 327 -18.97 -0.07 10.71
CA VAL A 327 -19.76 1.05 10.12
C VAL A 327 -20.02 0.93 8.64
N SER A 328 -19.45 -0.07 7.96
CA SER A 328 -19.59 -0.27 6.50
C SER A 328 -20.30 -1.57 6.17
N ASP A 329 -21.22 -1.52 5.22
CA ASP A 329 -21.92 -2.68 4.65
C ASP A 329 -20.96 -3.72 4.04
N LYS A 330 -19.80 -3.26 3.56
CA LYS A 330 -18.72 -4.11 3.03
C LYS A 330 -18.01 -4.94 4.10
N ASN A 331 -18.16 -4.57 5.38
CA ASN A 331 -17.56 -5.29 6.50
C ASN A 331 -18.46 -5.23 7.75
N ALA A 332 -19.65 -5.84 7.69
CA ALA A 332 -20.53 -5.95 8.85
C ALA A 332 -20.03 -6.97 9.92
N ALA A 333 -18.98 -7.75 9.61
CA ALA A 333 -18.35 -8.72 10.51
C ALA A 333 -19.27 -9.76 11.20
N GLY A 334 -20.50 -9.95 10.68
CA GLY A 334 -21.52 -10.80 11.30
C GLY A 334 -22.05 -10.27 12.64
N LEU A 335 -21.88 -8.97 12.89
CA LEU A 335 -22.35 -8.30 14.11
C LEU A 335 -23.86 -7.99 14.02
N PRO A 336 -24.56 -7.91 15.16
CA PRO A 336 -25.95 -7.50 15.18
C PRO A 336 -26.09 -6.07 14.66
N ASP A 337 -27.04 -5.85 13.75
CA ASP A 337 -27.45 -4.52 13.29
C ASP A 337 -28.28 -3.85 14.39
N LEU A 338 -27.75 -2.75 14.92
CA LEU A 338 -28.40 -1.98 15.98
C LEU A 338 -28.72 -0.55 15.52
N SER A 339 -28.82 -0.29 14.22
CA SER A 339 -29.05 1.04 13.63
C SER A 339 -30.30 1.75 14.20
N ASN A 340 -31.32 0.97 14.55
CA ASN A 340 -32.61 1.46 15.06
C ASN A 340 -32.67 1.52 16.59
N GLU A 341 -31.65 1.00 17.28
CA GLU A 341 -31.62 0.98 18.74
C GLU A 341 -31.21 2.34 19.31
N ASN A 342 -31.56 2.57 20.57
CA ASN A 342 -31.12 3.76 21.29
C ASN A 342 -29.60 3.68 21.57
N PRO A 343 -28.82 4.74 21.29
CA PRO A 343 -27.38 4.77 21.52
C PRO A 343 -26.94 4.33 22.93
N ASP A 344 -27.65 4.76 23.98
CA ASP A 344 -27.29 4.43 25.37
C ASP A 344 -27.51 2.94 25.68
N GLU A 345 -28.52 2.30 25.06
CA GLU A 345 -28.73 0.86 25.18
C GLU A 345 -27.62 0.07 24.50
N VAL A 346 -27.19 0.51 23.31
CA VAL A 346 -26.05 -0.09 22.59
C VAL A 346 -24.77 0.05 23.40
N VAL A 347 -24.50 1.23 23.95
CA VAL A 347 -23.36 1.50 24.85
C VAL A 347 -23.38 0.54 26.04
N SER A 348 -24.54 0.39 26.70
CA SER A 348 -24.69 -0.54 27.83
C SER A 348 -24.32 -1.97 27.44
N LYS A 349 -24.87 -2.48 26.33
CA LYS A 349 -24.61 -3.83 25.82
C LYS A 349 -23.12 -4.08 25.53
N LEU A 350 -22.44 -3.10 24.94
CA LEU A 350 -21.01 -3.16 24.62
C LEU A 350 -20.15 -3.10 25.89
N VAL A 351 -20.47 -2.18 26.81
CA VAL A 351 -19.71 -2.00 28.06
C VAL A 351 -19.83 -3.22 28.96
N PHE A 352 -21.02 -3.81 29.13
CA PHE A 352 -21.20 -4.99 29.97
C PHE A 352 -20.82 -6.31 29.29
N GLY A 353 -20.44 -6.27 28.00
CA GLY A 353 -20.01 -7.44 27.26
C GLY A 353 -21.14 -8.42 26.92
N GLU A 354 -22.40 -7.97 26.92
CA GLU A 354 -23.53 -8.73 26.39
C GLU A 354 -23.30 -9.06 24.91
N ILE A 355 -22.74 -8.09 24.19
CA ILE A 355 -22.25 -8.24 22.82
C ILE A 355 -20.81 -7.76 22.76
N THR A 356 -20.01 -8.39 21.89
CA THR A 356 -18.63 -7.94 21.64
C THR A 356 -18.58 -6.75 20.68
N GLY A 357 -19.59 -6.59 19.83
CA GLY A 357 -19.64 -5.52 18.86
C GLY A 357 -21.02 -5.38 18.23
N CYS A 358 -21.18 -4.34 17.43
CA CYS A 358 -22.39 -4.07 16.64
C CYS A 358 -22.05 -3.56 15.24
N TYR A 359 -23.02 -3.71 14.34
CA TYR A 359 -23.06 -3.00 13.06
C TYR A 359 -23.88 -1.72 13.24
N MET A 360 -23.28 -0.57 12.90
CA MET A 360 -23.84 0.77 13.04
C MET A 360 -23.46 1.63 11.80
N PRO A 361 -24.22 1.56 10.70
CA PRO A 361 -24.01 2.35 9.50
C PRO A 361 -24.37 3.84 9.63
N ASP A 362 -25.16 4.20 10.65
CA ASP A 362 -25.42 5.59 11.01
C ASP A 362 -24.16 6.18 11.68
N LEU A 363 -23.43 7.02 10.94
CA LEU A 363 -22.12 7.49 11.35
C LEU A 363 -22.16 8.44 12.56
N GLU A 364 -23.19 9.27 12.66
CA GLU A 364 -23.39 10.20 13.78
C GLU A 364 -23.63 9.39 15.07
N LYS A 365 -24.55 8.41 15.02
CA LYS A 365 -24.76 7.48 16.14
C LYS A 365 -23.51 6.65 16.44
N ALA A 366 -22.78 6.21 15.43
CA ALA A 366 -21.55 5.45 15.63
C ALA A 366 -20.50 6.27 16.39
N GLY A 367 -20.33 7.55 16.07
CA GLY A 367 -19.46 8.49 16.79
C GLY A 367 -19.84 8.65 18.26
N GLU A 368 -21.12 8.92 18.53
CA GLU A 368 -21.68 9.00 19.88
C GLU A 368 -21.41 7.72 20.70
N ILE A 369 -21.79 6.56 20.15
CA ILE A 369 -21.66 5.25 20.80
C ILE A 369 -20.19 4.94 21.06
N ALA A 370 -19.30 5.24 20.11
CA ALA A 370 -17.87 5.02 20.23
C ALA A 370 -17.27 5.81 21.40
N VAL A 371 -17.54 7.12 21.47
CA VAL A 371 -17.02 8.00 22.52
C VAL A 371 -17.54 7.59 23.90
N LYS A 372 -18.85 7.39 24.04
CA LYS A 372 -19.47 6.96 25.31
C LYS A 372 -18.94 5.60 25.77
N THR A 373 -18.86 4.63 24.86
CA THR A 373 -18.38 3.27 25.18
C THR A 373 -16.92 3.28 25.59
N ALA A 374 -16.04 3.97 24.85
CA ALA A 374 -14.62 4.03 25.17
C ALA A 374 -14.36 4.65 26.56
N LEU A 375 -15.07 5.73 26.89
CA LEU A 375 -14.98 6.38 28.21
C LEU A 375 -15.35 5.41 29.35
N LEU A 376 -16.44 4.65 29.19
CA LEU A 376 -16.91 3.71 30.20
C LEU A 376 -16.02 2.46 30.29
N VAL A 377 -15.55 1.93 29.16
CA VAL A 377 -14.59 0.82 29.12
C VAL A 377 -13.27 1.22 29.80
N LYS A 378 -12.78 2.45 29.55
CA LYS A 378 -11.57 2.98 30.19
C LYS A 378 -11.74 3.07 31.71
N LYS A 379 -12.88 3.58 32.19
CA LYS A 379 -13.21 3.62 33.62
C LYS A 379 -13.30 2.22 34.23
N ARG A 380 -13.90 1.25 33.52
CA ARG A 380 -13.96 -0.16 33.95
C ARG A 380 -12.55 -0.75 34.08
N LYS A 381 -11.72 -0.63 33.04
CA LYS A 381 -10.31 -1.06 33.06
C LYS A 381 -9.49 -0.30 34.11
N GLY A 382 -9.83 0.93 34.46
CA GLY A 382 -9.17 1.66 35.55
C GLY A 382 -9.50 1.09 36.93
N LYS A 383 -10.76 0.65 37.14
CA LYS A 383 -11.24 0.09 38.41
C LYS A 383 -10.89 -1.37 38.62
N GLU A 384 -10.94 -2.17 37.56
CA GLU A 384 -10.53 -3.59 37.56
C GLU A 384 -8.99 -3.72 37.59
N GLY A 385 -8.27 -2.61 37.46
CA GLY A 385 -6.91 -2.60 36.92
C GLY A 385 -6.96 -2.95 35.43
N ARG A 386 -5.93 -2.59 34.66
CA ARG A 386 -5.72 -3.33 33.40
C ARG A 386 -5.76 -4.79 33.81
N ALA A 387 -6.63 -5.58 33.20
CA ALA A 387 -6.45 -7.02 33.22
C ALA A 387 -5.15 -7.33 32.46
N ASN A 388 -4.00 -7.04 33.06
CA ASN A 388 -2.97 -8.04 33.13
C ASN A 388 -3.67 -9.18 33.87
N ASN A 389 -4.04 -10.24 33.15
CA ASN A 389 -4.45 -11.51 33.76
C ASN A 389 -3.33 -12.12 34.66
N TYR A 390 -2.33 -11.34 35.06
CA TYR A 390 -1.09 -11.76 35.70
C TYR A 390 -0.62 -10.84 36.84
N GLU A 391 -1.28 -9.71 37.17
CA GLU A 391 -0.80 -8.84 38.26
C GLU A 391 -1.88 -8.53 39.32
N GLY A 392 -1.72 -9.12 40.52
CA GLY A 392 -2.38 -8.64 41.76
C GLY A 392 -3.42 -9.55 42.41
N ALA A 393 -4.07 -10.47 41.70
CA ALA A 393 -5.12 -11.34 42.27
C ALA A 393 -4.62 -12.32 43.35
N SER A 394 -3.32 -12.63 43.36
CA SER A 394 -2.68 -13.56 44.29
C SER A 394 -2.47 -13.00 45.70
N LYS A 395 -2.53 -11.67 45.90
CA LYS A 395 -2.15 -11.04 47.17
C LYS A 395 -3.24 -11.07 48.25
N LYS A 396 -4.53 -11.18 47.90
CA LYS A 396 -5.64 -11.15 48.87
C LYS A 396 -6.13 -12.54 49.32
N THR A 397 -5.70 -13.62 48.67
CA THR A 397 -6.07 -14.99 49.07
C THR A 397 -5.29 -15.50 50.29
N ALA A 398 -4.15 -14.86 50.61
CA ALA A 398 -3.35 -15.14 51.79
C ALA A 398 -4.06 -14.75 53.11
N ASP A 399 -5.03 -13.84 53.07
CA ASP A 399 -5.82 -13.40 54.24
C ASP A 399 -7.01 -14.34 54.56
N CYS A 400 -7.20 -15.39 53.75
CA CYS A 400 -8.29 -16.36 53.95
C CYS A 400 -8.00 -17.29 55.14
N ILE A 401 -8.79 -17.16 56.23
CA ILE A 401 -8.64 -17.96 57.45
C ILE A 401 -9.25 -19.37 57.35
N GLY A 402 -9.82 -19.76 56.20
CA GLY A 402 -10.34 -21.11 55.96
C GLY A 402 -11.63 -21.49 56.71
N CYS A 403 -12.49 -20.53 57.05
CA CYS A 403 -13.72 -20.76 57.85
C CYS A 403 -14.78 -21.66 57.17
N GLY A 404 -14.78 -21.77 55.83
CA GLY A 404 -15.62 -22.72 55.08
C GLY A 404 -17.09 -22.35 54.90
N LEU A 405 -17.51 -21.13 55.27
CA LEU A 405 -18.89 -20.65 55.08
C LEU A 405 -19.27 -20.55 53.58
N CYS A 406 -18.32 -20.20 52.73
CA CYS A 406 -18.52 -20.05 51.27
C CYS A 406 -18.82 -21.36 50.54
N SER A 407 -18.39 -22.51 51.08
CA SER A 407 -18.65 -23.83 50.51
C SER A 407 -20.08 -24.30 50.78
N ARG A 408 -20.65 -23.92 51.94
CA ARG A 408 -22.05 -24.19 52.29
C ARG A 408 -23.04 -23.28 51.57
N ALA A 409 -22.61 -22.06 51.24
CA ALA A 409 -23.42 -21.10 50.52
C ALA A 409 -23.46 -21.32 48.99
N CYS A 410 -22.64 -22.26 48.46
CA CYS A 410 -22.53 -22.44 47.02
C CYS A 410 -23.74 -23.24 46.47
N PRO A 411 -24.60 -22.64 45.64
CA PRO A 411 -25.84 -23.26 45.18
C PRO A 411 -25.61 -24.40 44.16
N VAL A 412 -24.40 -24.51 43.62
CA VAL A 412 -23.97 -25.60 42.73
C VAL A 412 -22.99 -26.56 43.40
N GLY A 413 -22.87 -26.49 44.73
CA GLY A 413 -22.13 -27.46 45.53
C GLY A 413 -20.60 -27.42 45.34
N VAL A 414 -20.07 -26.30 44.84
CA VAL A 414 -18.62 -26.15 44.63
C VAL A 414 -17.95 -25.68 45.92
N ASP A 415 -16.87 -26.36 46.29
CA ASP A 415 -16.10 -26.07 47.50
C ASP A 415 -15.22 -24.82 47.29
N ASN A 416 -15.83 -23.66 47.46
CA ASN A 416 -15.19 -22.35 47.31
C ASN A 416 -14.01 -22.16 48.27
N LYS A 417 -13.99 -22.83 49.43
CA LYS A 417 -12.83 -22.84 50.33
C LYS A 417 -11.61 -23.45 49.65
N LEU A 418 -11.80 -24.59 48.97
CA LEU A 418 -10.74 -25.26 48.22
C LEU A 418 -10.22 -24.39 47.06
N ILE A 419 -11.10 -23.62 46.41
CA ILE A 419 -10.73 -22.69 45.34
C ILE A 419 -9.80 -21.59 45.86
N VAL A 420 -10.14 -20.95 46.98
CA VAL A 420 -9.32 -19.88 47.57
C VAL A 420 -7.96 -20.42 48.05
N GLN A 421 -7.95 -21.59 48.69
CA GLN A 421 -6.71 -22.27 49.09
C GLN A 421 -5.85 -22.70 47.89
N SER A 422 -6.48 -23.07 46.78
CA SER A 422 -5.78 -23.43 45.54
C SER A 422 -5.13 -22.22 44.88
N ILE A 423 -5.74 -21.03 44.95
CA ILE A 423 -5.14 -19.79 44.44
C ILE A 423 -3.90 -19.43 45.28
N ASP A 424 -4.01 -19.48 46.60
CA ASP A 424 -2.89 -19.20 47.51
C ASP A 424 -1.70 -20.15 47.26
N HIS A 425 -1.98 -21.45 47.14
CA HIS A 425 -0.98 -22.49 46.88
C HIS A 425 -0.28 -22.36 45.52
N ILE A 426 -1.02 -21.92 44.48
CA ILE A 426 -0.49 -21.77 43.11
C ILE A 426 0.44 -20.57 43.00
N PHE A 427 0.10 -19.44 43.63
CA PHE A 427 0.84 -18.20 43.46
C PHE A 427 1.90 -17.95 44.55
N ASN A 428 1.83 -18.62 45.72
CA ASN A 428 2.77 -18.42 46.83
C ASN A 428 3.76 -19.60 47.06
N LYS A 429 3.67 -20.68 46.26
CA LYS A 429 4.47 -21.94 46.21
C LYS A 429 4.60 -22.70 47.56
N LYS A 430 4.23 -23.99 47.62
CA LYS A 430 4.94 -25.09 46.91
C LYS A 430 4.07 -26.34 46.72
N GLY A 431 3.99 -26.82 45.47
CA GLY A 431 4.11 -28.25 45.16
C GLY A 431 2.89 -28.99 44.60
N MET A 432 3.16 -29.79 43.55
CA MET A 432 2.39 -30.92 42.98
C MET A 432 1.39 -30.69 41.83
N VAL A 433 1.05 -31.80 41.17
CA VAL A 433 0.92 -32.03 39.71
C VAL A 433 -0.53 -32.28 39.23
N LYS A 434 -0.87 -31.69 38.06
CA LYS A 434 -1.81 -31.98 36.92
C LYS A 434 -3.11 -32.80 37.16
N GLY A 435 -4.27 -32.49 36.56
CA GLY A 435 -4.68 -31.60 35.44
C GLY A 435 -6.24 -31.46 35.41
N LYS A 436 -6.93 -30.78 34.48
CA LYS A 436 -6.64 -30.18 33.16
C LYS A 436 -7.06 -28.69 33.16
N LYS A 437 -6.08 -27.80 33.04
CA LYS A 437 -6.22 -26.40 32.61
C LYS A 437 -5.88 -26.32 31.11
N VAL A 438 -6.48 -25.38 30.38
CA VAL A 438 -5.85 -24.87 29.15
C VAL A 438 -4.51 -24.27 29.58
N LYS A 439 -3.42 -24.80 29.03
CA LYS A 439 -2.05 -24.42 29.39
C LYS A 439 -1.85 -22.94 29.05
N ASP A 440 -1.31 -22.12 29.96
CA ASP A 440 -0.74 -20.83 29.58
C ASP A 440 0.44 -21.13 28.65
N VAL A 441 0.20 -21.10 27.34
CA VAL A 441 1.21 -21.41 26.33
C VAL A 441 2.13 -20.20 26.20
N SER A 442 3.42 -20.39 26.41
CA SER A 442 4.43 -19.33 26.27
C SER A 442 5.49 -19.70 25.23
N ALA A 443 6.44 -18.80 24.98
CA ALA A 443 7.62 -19.11 24.17
C ALA A 443 8.40 -20.34 24.70
N ASP A 444 8.28 -20.67 25.98
CA ASP A 444 8.94 -21.82 26.60
C ASP A 444 8.43 -23.16 26.08
N ASP A 445 7.18 -23.21 25.61
CA ASP A 445 6.55 -24.40 25.04
C ASP A 445 7.00 -24.69 23.60
N CYS A 446 7.87 -23.87 23.02
CA CYS A 446 8.39 -24.10 21.68
C CYS A 446 9.19 -25.40 21.58
N ILE A 447 8.71 -26.29 20.70
CA ILE A 447 9.33 -27.58 20.37
C ILE A 447 10.35 -27.50 19.22
N GLY A 448 10.57 -26.32 18.63
CA GLY A 448 11.57 -26.14 17.57
C GLY A 448 11.24 -26.74 16.20
N CYS A 449 9.97 -27.04 15.90
CA CYS A 449 9.56 -27.73 14.66
C CYS A 449 9.81 -26.95 13.35
N GLY A 450 10.00 -25.62 13.44
CA GLY A 450 10.26 -24.74 12.29
C GLY A 450 9.07 -24.51 11.34
N ILE A 451 7.85 -24.99 11.65
CA ILE A 451 6.66 -24.80 10.81
C ILE A 451 6.36 -23.30 10.63
N CYS A 452 6.53 -22.51 11.69
CA CYS A 452 6.34 -21.06 11.67
C CYS A 452 7.32 -20.36 10.70
N SER A 453 8.61 -20.72 10.71
CA SER A 453 9.60 -20.18 9.77
C SER A 453 9.22 -20.51 8.32
N ARG A 454 8.91 -21.79 8.02
CA ARG A 454 8.58 -22.26 6.66
C ARG A 454 7.33 -21.60 6.05
N ASN A 455 6.41 -21.15 6.90
CA ASN A 455 5.16 -20.53 6.46
C ASN A 455 5.17 -19.00 6.60
N CYS A 456 6.29 -18.39 7.01
CA CYS A 456 6.39 -16.95 7.11
C CYS A 456 6.32 -16.33 5.70
N PRO A 457 5.39 -15.39 5.43
CA PRO A 457 5.32 -14.72 4.12
C PRO A 457 6.57 -13.88 3.80
N ASN A 458 7.30 -13.43 4.84
CA ASN A 458 8.56 -12.69 4.73
C ASN A 458 9.80 -13.57 4.99
N ASN A 459 9.66 -14.90 5.02
CA ASN A 459 10.75 -15.85 5.23
C ASN A 459 11.59 -15.61 6.51
N LEU A 460 10.96 -15.11 7.58
CA LEU A 460 11.65 -14.93 8.86
C LEU A 460 11.94 -16.26 9.55
N GLU A 461 13.10 -16.36 10.17
CA GLU A 461 13.46 -17.47 11.07
C GLU A 461 12.77 -17.33 12.44
N ILE A 462 11.45 -17.47 12.44
CA ILE A 462 10.60 -17.33 13.63
C ILE A 462 11.00 -18.30 14.74
N LYS A 463 11.44 -19.52 14.39
CA LYS A 463 11.95 -20.50 15.36
C LYS A 463 13.11 -19.91 16.18
N ASP A 464 14.05 -19.26 15.52
CA ASP A 464 15.24 -18.68 16.17
C ASP A 464 14.85 -17.47 17.03
N LEU A 465 13.89 -16.66 16.58
CA LEU A 465 13.33 -15.56 17.38
C LEU A 465 12.68 -16.05 18.67
N ILE A 466 11.84 -17.08 18.58
CA ILE A 466 11.18 -17.68 19.76
C ILE A 466 12.21 -18.29 20.71
N PHE A 467 13.28 -18.92 20.20
CA PHE A 467 14.38 -19.38 21.04
C PHE A 467 15.18 -18.23 21.66
N GLY A 468 15.40 -17.13 20.94
CA GLY A 468 15.99 -15.91 21.50
C GLY A 468 15.21 -15.39 22.69
N ILE A 469 13.88 -15.29 22.55
CA ILE A 469 12.95 -14.85 23.61
C ILE A 469 12.95 -15.83 24.79
N LYS A 470 12.78 -17.14 24.51
CA LYS A 470 12.75 -18.23 25.51
C LYS A 470 13.96 -18.20 26.44
N ASN A 471 15.15 -17.94 25.89
CA ASN A 471 16.37 -18.03 26.67
C ASN A 471 16.68 -16.77 27.50
N LYS A 472 15.96 -15.65 27.31
CA LYS A 472 16.14 -14.37 28.04
C LYS A 472 17.61 -13.91 28.18
N GLN A 473 18.40 -13.91 27.11
CA GLN A 473 19.85 -13.73 27.25
C GLN A 473 20.39 -12.37 26.80
N GLU A 474 20.78 -11.58 27.80
CA GLU A 474 22.10 -10.95 27.80
C GLU A 474 23.10 -12.01 28.32
N ILE A 475 23.72 -12.81 27.44
CA ILE A 475 24.87 -13.66 27.82
C ILE A 475 25.94 -13.55 26.74
N LYS A 476 27.14 -13.16 27.19
CA LYS A 476 28.37 -12.89 26.42
C LYS A 476 28.63 -13.91 25.30
N GLY A 477 28.15 -13.61 24.08
CA GLY A 477 28.26 -14.46 22.89
C GLY A 477 29.69 -14.90 22.53
N LYS A 478 30.72 -14.14 22.95
CA LYS A 478 32.13 -14.52 22.77
C LYS A 478 32.53 -15.83 23.47
N LEU A 479 32.01 -16.09 24.68
CA LEU A 479 32.37 -17.30 25.46
C LEU A 479 31.68 -18.56 24.90
N LEU A 480 30.44 -18.42 24.43
CA LEU A 480 29.70 -19.50 23.77
C LEU A 480 30.21 -19.78 22.36
N ALA A 481 30.61 -18.75 21.61
CA ALA A 481 31.28 -18.92 20.32
C ALA A 481 32.63 -19.64 20.45
N ALA A 482 33.42 -19.35 21.50
CA ALA A 482 34.67 -20.06 21.80
C ALA A 482 34.43 -21.54 22.16
N LEU A 483 33.38 -21.84 22.94
CA LEU A 483 32.94 -23.21 23.22
C LEU A 483 32.46 -23.92 21.96
N LYS A 484 31.72 -23.23 21.08
CA LYS A 484 31.22 -23.74 19.79
C LYS A 484 32.35 -24.03 18.80
N GLY A 485 33.33 -23.14 18.69
CA GLY A 485 34.48 -23.26 17.79
C GLY A 485 35.57 -24.23 18.26
N CYS A 486 35.54 -24.67 19.52
CA CYS A 486 36.48 -25.66 20.04
C CYS A 486 36.24 -27.04 19.39
N SER A 487 37.23 -27.54 18.66
CA SER A 487 37.20 -28.84 17.97
C SER A 487 37.43 -30.05 18.87
N GLU A 488 37.54 -29.85 20.19
CA GLU A 488 37.81 -30.92 21.17
C GLU A 488 39.11 -31.70 20.89
N CYS A 489 40.07 -31.07 20.19
CA CYS A 489 41.31 -31.72 19.75
C CYS A 489 42.26 -32.09 20.89
N GLY A 490 42.30 -31.30 21.98
CA GLY A 490 43.11 -31.56 23.17
C GLY A 490 44.50 -30.92 23.20
N LEU A 491 44.94 -30.24 22.13
CA LEU A 491 46.29 -29.63 22.06
C LEU A 491 46.58 -28.59 23.16
N CYS A 492 45.54 -27.92 23.68
CA CYS A 492 45.68 -26.95 24.78
C CYS A 492 45.93 -27.61 26.15
N GLN A 493 45.53 -28.87 26.32
CA GLN A 493 45.73 -29.63 27.56
C GLN A 493 47.20 -30.03 27.72
N GLU A 494 47.86 -30.43 26.63
CA GLU A 494 49.29 -30.80 26.62
C GLU A 494 50.20 -29.63 27.01
N LYS A 495 49.76 -28.39 26.76
CA LYS A 495 50.49 -27.17 27.12
C LYS A 495 50.01 -26.51 28.41
N CYS A 496 49.06 -27.11 29.12
CA CYS A 496 48.50 -26.51 30.33
C CYS A 496 49.43 -26.75 31.53
N PRO A 497 50.07 -25.71 32.11
CA PRO A 497 51.02 -25.86 33.22
C PRO A 497 50.37 -26.35 34.53
N ARG A 498 49.03 -26.38 34.58
CA ARG A 498 48.23 -26.89 35.70
C ARG A 498 47.51 -28.21 35.38
N ASN A 499 47.84 -28.82 34.23
CA ASN A 499 47.31 -30.11 33.80
C ASN A 499 45.78 -30.19 33.80
N VAL A 500 45.11 -29.07 33.49
CA VAL A 500 43.65 -29.00 33.44
C VAL A 500 43.15 -29.77 32.21
N ASP A 501 42.22 -30.69 32.40
CA ASP A 501 41.60 -31.45 31.32
C ASP A 501 40.54 -30.61 30.59
N ILE A 502 41.02 -29.59 29.88
CA ILE A 502 40.19 -28.61 29.17
C ILE A 502 39.28 -29.33 28.16
N LYS A 503 39.77 -30.39 27.50
CA LYS A 503 38.98 -31.16 26.53
C LYS A 503 37.75 -31.78 27.18
N ASN A 504 37.90 -32.50 28.29
CA ASN A 504 36.77 -33.14 28.94
C ASN A 504 35.87 -32.14 29.66
N VAL A 505 36.41 -31.04 30.20
CA VAL A 505 35.60 -29.93 30.75
C VAL A 505 34.72 -29.32 29.66
N VAL A 506 35.28 -29.00 28.50
CA VAL A 506 34.52 -28.45 27.35
C VAL A 506 33.50 -29.47 26.83
N LYS A 507 33.88 -30.75 26.70
CA LYS A 507 32.99 -31.83 26.24
C LYS A 507 31.83 -32.07 27.22
N ALA A 508 32.11 -32.05 28.53
CA ALA A 508 31.10 -32.16 29.57
C ALA A 508 30.15 -30.96 29.53
N LYS A 509 30.66 -29.73 29.40
CA LYS A 509 29.79 -28.54 29.27
C LYS A 509 29.02 -28.49 27.97
N LYS A 510 29.57 -28.91 26.83
CA LYS A 510 28.80 -29.04 25.58
C LYS A 510 27.65 -30.05 25.70
N ARG A 511 27.87 -31.16 26.41
CA ARG A 511 26.84 -32.17 26.70
C ARG A 511 25.80 -31.67 27.71
N GLU A 512 26.22 -31.01 28.78
CA GLU A 512 25.35 -30.41 29.78
C GLU A 512 24.45 -29.33 29.17
N LEU A 513 25.01 -28.50 28.28
CA LEU A 513 24.29 -27.45 27.56
C LEU A 513 23.55 -27.97 26.31
N ASN A 514 23.56 -29.29 26.07
CA ASN A 514 22.88 -29.98 24.97
C ASN A 514 23.10 -29.33 23.58
N ILE A 515 24.33 -28.91 23.29
CA ILE A 515 24.72 -28.29 22.01
C ILE A 515 24.74 -29.38 20.92
N LYS A 516 23.57 -29.72 20.39
CA LYS A 516 23.37 -30.59 19.22
C LYS A 516 22.70 -29.74 18.15
N THR A 517 23.41 -29.47 17.05
CA THR A 517 23.02 -28.59 15.93
C THR A 517 22.82 -27.10 16.28
N GLU A 518 23.21 -26.22 15.36
CA GLU A 518 23.42 -24.78 15.61
C GLU A 518 22.17 -24.04 16.11
N ILE A 519 22.06 -23.83 17.42
CA ILE A 519 21.17 -22.80 17.96
C ILE A 519 21.94 -21.48 17.87
N LYS A 520 21.58 -20.62 16.92
CA LYS A 520 22.07 -19.24 16.85
C LYS A 520 21.31 -18.44 17.92
N TYR A 521 21.97 -18.08 19.01
CA TYR A 521 21.42 -17.15 19.99
C TYR A 521 21.54 -15.74 19.41
N LEU A 522 20.42 -15.01 19.36
CA LEU A 522 20.34 -13.64 18.86
C LEU A 522 20.53 -12.65 20.01
N THR A 523 21.21 -11.53 19.77
CA THR A 523 21.22 -10.39 20.72
C THR A 523 19.87 -9.68 20.74
N LYS A 524 19.66 -8.76 21.69
CA LYS A 524 18.45 -7.93 21.75
C LYS A 524 18.29 -7.12 20.45
N GLU A 525 19.37 -6.56 19.95
CA GLU A 525 19.40 -5.77 18.71
C GLU A 525 19.07 -6.64 17.50
N GLU A 526 19.66 -7.84 17.39
CA GLU A 526 19.35 -8.77 16.29
C GLU A 526 17.88 -9.28 16.33
N ILE A 527 17.29 -9.41 17.53
CA ILE A 527 15.85 -9.71 17.68
C ILE A 527 15.02 -8.54 17.17
N LEU A 528 15.33 -7.32 17.58
CA LEU A 528 14.59 -6.12 17.18
C LEU A 528 14.66 -5.88 15.67
N GLU A 529 15.84 -5.98 15.07
CA GLU A 529 16.06 -5.83 13.62
C GLU A 529 15.21 -6.85 12.81
N ARG A 530 15.14 -8.09 13.29
CA ARG A 530 14.31 -9.13 12.63
C ARG A 530 12.82 -8.91 12.86
N LEU A 531 12.42 -8.33 14.00
CA LEU A 531 11.02 -8.01 14.28
C LEU A 531 10.51 -6.85 13.42
N GLU A 532 11.37 -5.92 13.01
CA GLU A 532 11.00 -4.85 12.05
C GLU A 532 10.57 -5.41 10.69
N GLN A 533 11.12 -6.55 10.30
CA GLN A 533 10.76 -7.26 9.07
C GLN A 533 9.47 -8.10 9.23
N CYS A 534 8.92 -8.19 10.45
CA CYS A 534 7.70 -8.94 10.73
C CYS A 534 6.46 -8.15 10.30
N LEU A 535 5.59 -8.80 9.52
CA LEU A 535 4.30 -8.22 9.14
C LEU A 535 3.23 -8.35 10.23
N PHE A 536 3.56 -8.96 11.37
CA PHE A 536 2.64 -9.32 12.45
C PHE A 536 1.34 -9.98 11.96
N CYS A 537 1.43 -10.85 10.95
CA CYS A 537 0.25 -11.37 10.25
C CYS A 537 -0.52 -12.48 10.99
N GLY A 538 0.02 -13.03 12.08
CA GLY A 538 -0.59 -14.13 12.85
C GLY A 538 -0.50 -15.53 12.20
N ARG A 539 -0.02 -15.65 10.95
CA ARG A 539 0.07 -16.96 10.27
C ARG A 539 0.90 -17.97 11.06
N CYS A 540 1.99 -17.54 11.68
CA CYS A 540 2.82 -18.41 12.53
C CYS A 540 2.06 -19.00 13.74
N GLU A 541 1.10 -18.28 14.31
CA GLU A 541 0.28 -18.75 15.43
C GLU A 541 -0.68 -19.85 14.96
N SER A 542 -1.40 -19.59 13.86
CA SER A 542 -2.38 -20.54 13.30
C SER A 542 -1.78 -21.88 12.86
N TRP A 543 -0.49 -21.90 12.51
CA TRP A 543 0.24 -23.12 12.12
C TRP A 543 1.02 -23.74 13.29
N CYS A 544 1.02 -23.12 14.48
CA CYS A 544 1.79 -23.61 15.61
C CYS A 544 1.07 -24.81 16.26
N PRO A 545 1.64 -26.02 16.26
CA PRO A 545 1.01 -27.18 16.89
C PRO A 545 0.94 -27.08 18.42
N GLN A 546 1.65 -26.10 19.00
CA GLN A 546 1.60 -25.80 20.43
C GLN A 546 0.70 -24.59 20.74
N ASN A 547 0.13 -23.93 19.72
CA ASN A 547 -0.68 -22.71 19.86
C ASN A 547 0.05 -21.58 20.58
N ILE A 548 1.35 -21.39 20.30
CA ILE A 548 2.13 -20.29 20.89
C ILE A 548 1.61 -18.96 20.33
N PRO A 549 1.27 -17.98 21.18
CA PRO A 549 0.83 -16.65 20.75
C PRO A 549 2.03 -15.79 20.33
N VAL A 550 2.66 -16.17 19.20
CA VAL A 550 3.88 -15.57 18.65
C VAL A 550 3.76 -14.06 18.48
N VAL A 551 2.62 -13.56 17.98
CA VAL A 551 2.39 -12.12 17.76
C VAL A 551 2.34 -11.39 19.10
N SER A 552 1.65 -11.94 20.11
CA SER A 552 1.64 -11.34 21.45
C SER A 552 3.03 -11.33 22.08
N ALA A 553 3.79 -12.43 21.97
CA ALA A 553 5.16 -12.49 22.47
C ALA A 553 6.07 -11.47 21.78
N PHE A 554 5.96 -11.33 20.46
CA PHE A 554 6.71 -10.33 19.70
C PHE A 554 6.27 -8.91 20.06
N THR A 555 4.96 -8.69 20.27
CA THR A 555 4.41 -7.40 20.70
C THR A 555 4.98 -7.00 22.06
N GLU A 556 5.05 -7.92 23.02
CA GLU A 556 5.62 -7.66 24.36
C GLU A 556 7.10 -7.26 24.29
N VAL A 557 7.90 -7.92 23.45
CA VAL A 557 9.29 -7.54 23.21
C VAL A 557 9.37 -6.13 22.63
N TYR A 558 8.48 -5.81 21.69
CA TYR A 558 8.41 -4.52 21.02
C TYR A 558 7.85 -3.38 21.90
N MET A 559 7.05 -3.69 22.92
CA MET A 559 6.43 -2.71 23.82
C MET A 559 7.44 -1.79 24.51
N ASN A 560 8.65 -2.29 24.80
CA ASN A 560 9.70 -1.47 25.40
C ASN A 560 10.20 -0.37 24.45
N ARG A 561 10.08 -0.59 23.14
CA ARG A 561 10.44 0.38 22.08
C ARG A 561 9.30 1.33 21.77
N PHE A 562 8.04 0.96 22.01
CA PHE A 562 6.89 1.82 21.74
C PHE A 562 6.94 3.17 22.45
N LYS A 563 7.63 3.29 23.58
CA LYS A 563 7.77 4.60 24.24
C LYS A 563 8.51 5.60 23.36
N ASP A 564 9.47 5.10 22.57
CA ASP A 564 10.35 5.92 21.72
C ASP A 564 9.90 5.90 20.24
N ASP A 565 8.91 5.07 19.88
CA ASP A 565 8.29 5.03 18.54
C ASP A 565 7.31 6.21 18.37
N LYS A 566 7.88 7.40 18.19
CA LYS A 566 7.14 8.64 17.98
C LYS A 566 7.89 9.51 16.96
N ALA A 567 7.21 9.87 15.88
CA ALA A 567 7.74 10.77 14.85
C ALA A 567 6.65 11.75 14.38
N LYS A 568 7.01 12.62 13.43
CA LYS A 568 6.09 13.54 12.76
C LYS A 568 5.88 13.14 11.30
N ILE A 569 4.67 13.28 10.82
CA ILE A 569 4.30 12.98 9.44
C ILE A 569 3.45 14.10 8.86
N SER A 570 3.66 14.44 7.59
CA SER A 570 2.70 15.27 6.86
C SER A 570 1.42 14.46 6.65
N PRO A 571 0.23 14.91 7.09
CA PRO A 571 -1.00 14.11 6.97
C PRO A 571 -1.44 13.88 5.51
N GLY A 572 -0.97 14.70 4.59
CA GLY A 572 -1.36 14.66 3.18
C GLY A 572 -1.79 16.02 2.69
N ARG A 573 -1.06 16.60 1.76
CA ARG A 573 -1.33 17.96 1.29
C ARG A 573 -2.41 18.05 0.21
N GLY A 574 -2.87 16.94 -0.36
CA GLY A 574 -3.75 16.95 -1.53
C GLY A 574 -3.01 17.23 -2.84
N ALA A 575 -3.66 17.98 -3.74
CA ALA A 575 -3.20 18.18 -5.10
C ALA A 575 -1.93 19.04 -5.22
N VAL A 576 -1.12 18.77 -6.24
CA VAL A 576 0.01 19.63 -6.63
C VAL A 576 -0.52 20.92 -7.27
N GLN A 577 -0.04 22.07 -6.82
CA GLN A 577 -0.49 23.38 -7.28
C GLN A 577 0.04 23.70 -8.68
N ASP A 578 -0.68 24.53 -9.44
CA ASP A 578 -0.27 24.86 -10.82
C ASP A 578 0.99 25.73 -10.84
N VAL A 579 1.22 26.52 -9.79
CA VAL A 579 2.46 27.30 -9.62
C VAL A 579 3.68 26.38 -9.51
N GLU A 580 3.57 25.27 -8.78
CA GLU A 580 4.65 24.28 -8.69
C GLU A 580 4.88 23.60 -10.04
N ILE A 581 3.80 23.25 -10.76
CA ILE A 581 3.90 22.65 -12.10
C ILE A 581 4.60 23.61 -13.08
N ARG A 582 4.31 24.92 -13.03
CA ARG A 582 5.00 25.91 -13.87
C ARG A 582 6.50 25.98 -13.57
N GLU A 583 6.90 25.81 -12.31
CA GLU A 583 8.30 25.81 -11.89
C GLU A 583 9.06 24.58 -12.37
N VAL A 584 8.46 23.39 -12.27
CA VAL A 584 9.16 22.12 -12.56
C VAL A 584 8.90 21.55 -13.94
N GLY A 585 7.87 22.00 -14.66
CA GLY A 585 7.44 21.40 -15.92
C GLY A 585 8.53 21.35 -16.98
N MET A 586 9.24 22.46 -17.21
CA MET A 586 10.33 22.51 -18.18
C MET A 586 11.54 21.64 -17.76
N PRO A 587 12.10 21.77 -16.54
CA PRO A 587 13.19 20.90 -16.08
C PRO A 587 12.86 19.39 -16.12
N ILE A 588 11.62 18.99 -15.82
CA ILE A 588 11.20 17.57 -15.90
C ILE A 588 11.23 17.08 -17.35
N VAL A 589 10.61 17.84 -18.26
CA VAL A 589 10.47 17.44 -19.68
C VAL A 589 11.81 17.39 -20.40
N PHE A 590 12.72 18.29 -20.05
CA PHE A 590 14.07 18.28 -20.59
C PHE A 590 15.00 17.28 -19.89
N GLY A 591 14.59 16.73 -18.75
CA GLY A 591 15.33 15.73 -17.99
C GLY A 591 16.40 16.31 -17.06
N GLU A 592 16.41 17.62 -16.83
CA GLU A 592 17.31 18.28 -15.87
C GLU A 592 16.91 17.98 -14.43
N ILE A 593 15.60 17.87 -14.17
CA ILE A 593 15.10 17.11 -13.03
C ILE A 593 15.09 15.64 -13.47
N PRO A 594 15.88 14.75 -12.83
CA PRO A 594 16.08 13.39 -13.31
C PRO A 594 14.79 12.57 -13.42
N GLY A 595 13.81 12.85 -12.57
CA GLY A 595 12.46 12.33 -12.70
C GLY A 595 11.62 12.48 -11.44
N ILE A 596 10.38 12.04 -11.53
CA ILE A 596 9.43 11.91 -10.42
C ILE A 596 9.42 10.45 -9.97
N ILE A 597 9.58 10.19 -8.68
CA ILE A 597 9.46 8.85 -8.08
C ILE A 597 8.22 8.83 -7.21
N ALA A 598 7.36 7.85 -7.42
CA ALA A 598 6.13 7.68 -6.65
C ALA A 598 6.17 6.41 -5.79
N PRO A 599 6.78 6.43 -4.59
CA PRO A 599 6.68 5.32 -3.65
C PRO A 599 5.28 5.26 -3.06
N VAL A 600 4.51 4.23 -3.40
CA VAL A 600 3.09 4.10 -3.02
C VAL A 600 2.77 2.65 -2.65
N GLY A 601 1.54 2.39 -2.23
CA GLY A 601 1.04 1.05 -1.98
C GLY A 601 1.16 0.59 -0.54
N CYS A 602 1.24 -0.73 -0.36
CA CYS A 602 1.03 -1.39 0.94
C CYS A 602 2.35 -1.66 1.68
N SER A 603 2.25 -2.24 2.89
CA SER A 603 3.38 -2.45 3.81
C SER A 603 3.95 -3.88 3.83
N LEU A 604 3.87 -4.62 2.73
CA LEU A 604 4.46 -5.96 2.58
C LEU A 604 5.96 -5.90 2.20
N TRP A 605 6.73 -5.03 2.84
CA TRP A 605 8.12 -4.80 2.48
C TRP A 605 9.01 -6.01 2.83
N PRO A 606 9.93 -6.42 1.95
CA PRO A 606 10.83 -7.55 2.19
C PRO A 606 11.70 -7.37 3.44
N ARG A 607 12.23 -6.17 3.66
CA ARG A 607 13.11 -5.84 4.80
C ARG A 607 12.58 -4.69 5.67
N GLY A 608 11.25 -4.58 5.79
CA GLY A 608 10.61 -3.52 6.58
C GLY A 608 10.60 -2.15 5.88
N GLY A 609 9.99 -1.15 6.51
CA GLY A 609 9.81 0.19 5.92
C GLY A 609 11.12 0.99 5.80
N ALA A 610 12.13 0.69 6.62
CA ALA A 610 13.45 1.34 6.55
C ALA A 610 14.12 1.18 5.17
N GLU A 611 13.97 0.01 4.54
CA GLU A 611 14.48 -0.24 3.18
C GLU A 611 13.90 0.76 2.17
N LEU A 612 12.62 1.08 2.28
CA LEU A 612 11.98 2.10 1.44
C LEU A 612 12.58 3.50 1.71
N GLY A 613 12.75 3.85 2.99
CA GLY A 613 13.38 5.11 3.39
C GLY A 613 14.79 5.28 2.82
N GLU A 614 15.62 4.24 2.90
CA GLU A 614 16.99 4.26 2.34
C GLU A 614 17.02 4.42 0.82
N ILE A 615 16.11 3.74 0.10
CA ILE A 615 15.97 3.90 -1.37
C ILE A 615 15.61 5.36 -1.67
N ILE A 616 14.56 5.85 -1.04
CA ILE A 616 14.00 7.17 -1.35
C ILE A 616 14.95 8.30 -0.96
N GLU A 617 15.64 8.20 0.17
CA GLU A 617 16.62 9.20 0.58
C GLU A 617 17.77 9.33 -0.43
N GLU A 618 18.22 8.23 -1.03
CA GLU A 618 19.27 8.28 -2.06
C GLU A 618 18.82 9.06 -3.30
N PHE A 619 17.54 8.95 -3.69
CA PHE A 619 17.01 9.70 -4.82
C PHE A 619 16.67 11.16 -4.50
N LEU A 620 16.25 11.46 -3.26
CA LEU A 620 16.10 12.84 -2.79
C LEU A 620 17.43 13.60 -2.86
N LYS A 621 18.54 12.98 -2.40
CA LYS A 621 19.91 13.53 -2.53
C LYS A 621 20.36 13.77 -3.97
N ARG A 622 19.69 13.14 -4.94
CA ARG A 622 19.97 13.23 -6.37
C ARG A 622 18.99 14.11 -7.11
N ASN A 623 18.27 14.98 -6.40
CA ASN A 623 17.35 15.97 -6.98
C ASN A 623 16.16 15.36 -7.72
N TYR A 624 15.78 14.11 -7.42
CA TYR A 624 14.48 13.59 -7.87
C TYR A 624 13.36 14.25 -7.07
N ILE A 625 12.19 14.40 -7.69
CA ILE A 625 10.96 14.77 -6.98
C ILE A 625 10.34 13.48 -6.45
N VAL A 626 10.02 13.41 -5.15
CA VAL A 626 9.35 12.24 -4.59
C VAL A 626 7.93 12.60 -4.18
N ALA A 627 6.94 11.90 -4.72
CA ALA A 627 5.53 12.06 -4.35
C ALA A 627 4.97 10.74 -3.80
N THR A 628 4.56 10.72 -2.54
CA THR A 628 4.20 9.50 -1.80
C THR A 628 2.76 9.55 -1.29
N SER A 629 2.21 8.38 -1.00
CA SER A 629 0.87 8.23 -0.42
C SER A 629 0.75 6.97 0.44
N GLY A 630 -0.32 6.88 1.23
CA GLY A 630 -0.72 5.66 1.93
C GLY A 630 0.33 5.08 2.89
N CYS A 631 0.47 3.75 2.91
CA CYS A 631 1.41 3.10 3.84
C CYS A 631 2.88 3.44 3.55
N SER A 632 3.22 3.70 2.28
CA SER A 632 4.57 4.17 1.91
C SER A 632 4.86 5.54 2.51
N ALA A 633 3.90 6.47 2.50
CA ALA A 633 4.06 7.77 3.15
C ALA A 633 4.33 7.63 4.66
N MET A 634 3.67 6.68 5.32
CA MET A 634 3.88 6.38 6.74
C MET A 634 5.28 5.83 7.01
N ALA A 635 5.78 4.91 6.18
CA ALA A 635 7.13 4.36 6.32
C ALA A 635 8.24 5.39 6.11
N LEU A 636 8.00 6.47 5.36
CA LEU A 636 8.98 7.55 5.20
C LEU A 636 9.03 8.51 6.41
N ALA A 637 8.06 8.43 7.32
CA ALA A 637 8.05 9.17 8.58
C ALA A 637 8.71 8.39 9.74
N THR A 638 8.74 7.06 9.66
CA THR A 638 9.31 6.20 10.70
C THR A 638 10.15 5.07 10.10
N ASP A 639 11.43 5.07 10.43
CA ASP A 639 12.36 3.98 10.16
C ASP A 639 12.32 2.88 11.23
N TYR A 640 11.28 2.89 12.09
CA TYR A 640 11.13 2.05 13.27
C TYR A 640 12.19 2.32 14.37
N SER A 641 13.39 2.80 14.04
CA SER A 641 14.51 3.05 14.96
C SER A 641 14.48 4.42 15.64
N GLY A 642 13.58 5.30 15.21
CA GLY A 642 13.40 6.64 15.75
C GLY A 642 14.51 7.60 15.29
N THR A 643 15.31 7.22 14.29
CA THR A 643 16.47 7.99 13.83
C THR A 643 16.28 8.67 12.48
N HIS A 644 15.32 8.21 11.67
CA HIS A 644 15.08 8.73 10.33
C HIS A 644 13.63 9.22 10.16
N ASN A 645 13.48 10.53 10.04
CA ASN A 645 12.27 11.19 9.57
C ASN A 645 12.60 12.01 8.32
N LEU A 646 12.11 11.58 7.15
CA LEU A 646 12.42 12.28 5.91
C LEU A 646 11.63 13.59 5.75
N TYR A 647 10.46 13.72 6.36
CA TYR A 647 9.64 14.93 6.25
C TYR A 647 10.23 16.13 6.99
N GLU A 648 11.03 15.89 8.04
CA GLU A 648 11.75 16.96 8.74
C GLU A 648 13.05 17.35 8.01
N LYS A 649 13.54 16.51 7.10
CA LYS A 649 14.81 16.71 6.39
C LYS A 649 14.64 17.35 5.01
N TYR A 650 13.51 17.09 4.34
CA TYR A 650 13.24 17.51 2.97
C TYR A 650 11.93 18.31 2.91
N GLY A 651 11.85 19.31 2.04
CA GLY A 651 10.66 20.16 1.92
C GLY A 651 9.47 19.44 1.28
N GLY A 652 8.25 19.96 1.49
CA GLY A 652 7.00 19.41 0.94
C GLY A 652 6.51 20.04 -0.38
N ARG A 653 7.24 21.02 -0.91
CA ARG A 653 6.99 21.60 -2.25
C ARG A 653 7.32 20.57 -3.33
N PHE A 654 6.50 20.48 -4.39
CA PHE A 654 6.74 19.61 -5.54
C PHE A 654 7.90 20.15 -6.39
N ALA A 655 9.12 19.92 -5.92
CA ALA A 655 10.36 20.46 -6.45
C ALA A 655 11.52 19.44 -6.32
N ALA A 656 12.60 19.68 -7.04
CA ALA A 656 13.75 18.78 -7.07
C ALA A 656 14.34 18.57 -5.66
N GLY A 657 14.51 17.31 -5.26
CA GLY A 657 15.07 16.95 -3.95
C GLY A 657 14.08 17.01 -2.78
N ASN A 658 12.78 17.21 -3.05
CA ASN A 658 11.74 17.31 -2.03
C ASN A 658 10.86 16.05 -1.94
N LEU A 659 10.23 15.89 -0.77
CA LEU A 659 9.35 14.78 -0.42
C LEU A 659 7.92 15.28 -0.17
N VAL A 660 7.02 14.90 -1.05
CA VAL A 660 5.63 15.35 -1.07
C VAL A 660 4.71 14.21 -0.64
N ASN A 661 4.07 14.30 0.53
CA ASN A 661 2.96 13.40 0.85
C ASN A 661 1.65 13.97 0.33
N VAL A 662 1.05 13.35 -0.69
CA VAL A 662 -0.24 13.79 -1.25
C VAL A 662 -1.43 13.33 -0.40
N GLY A 663 -1.27 12.31 0.45
CA GLY A 663 -2.29 11.84 1.37
C GLY A 663 -2.56 10.34 1.29
N SER A 664 -3.82 9.96 1.42
CA SER A 664 -4.23 8.56 1.47
C SER A 664 -4.18 7.88 0.10
N CYS A 665 -4.62 6.63 0.04
CA CYS A 665 -4.54 5.77 -1.15
C CYS A 665 -5.25 6.41 -2.36
N VAL A 666 -6.35 7.12 -2.14
CA VAL A 666 -7.12 7.81 -3.19
C VAL A 666 -6.43 9.10 -3.68
N ALA A 667 -5.52 9.66 -2.88
CA ALA A 667 -4.70 10.81 -3.29
C ALA A 667 -3.63 10.47 -4.34
N ASN A 668 -3.45 9.19 -4.71
CA ASN A 668 -2.61 8.81 -5.86
C ASN A 668 -3.08 9.44 -7.18
N SER A 669 -4.37 9.79 -7.27
CA SER A 669 -4.92 10.58 -8.38
C SER A 669 -4.20 11.91 -8.59
N HIS A 670 -3.67 12.54 -7.52
CA HIS A 670 -2.90 13.78 -7.60
C HIS A 670 -1.49 13.58 -8.17
N ILE A 671 -0.93 12.37 -8.04
CA ILE A 671 0.39 12.04 -8.61
C ILE A 671 0.30 11.92 -10.13
N THR A 672 -0.68 11.17 -10.65
CA THR A 672 -0.95 11.18 -12.10
C THR A 672 -1.48 12.52 -12.56
N GLY A 673 -2.27 13.18 -11.72
CA GLY A 673 -2.74 14.55 -11.94
C GLY A 673 -1.58 15.52 -12.17
N ALA A 674 -0.49 15.42 -11.41
CA ALA A 674 0.71 16.23 -11.64
C ALA A 674 1.34 15.98 -13.02
N ALA A 675 1.45 14.72 -13.47
CA ALA A 675 1.95 14.40 -14.81
C ALA A 675 1.03 14.95 -15.92
N ILE A 676 -0.28 14.81 -15.75
CA ILE A 676 -1.30 15.38 -16.65
C ILE A 676 -1.20 16.91 -16.70
N LYS A 677 -1.05 17.55 -15.54
CA LYS A 677 -0.85 19.00 -15.42
C LYS A 677 0.43 19.47 -16.08
N VAL A 678 1.55 18.73 -16.02
CA VAL A 678 2.77 19.08 -16.76
C VAL A 678 2.47 19.13 -18.27
N ALA A 679 1.78 18.13 -18.82
CA ALA A 679 1.40 18.14 -20.23
C ALA A 679 0.46 19.32 -20.59
N ASN A 680 -0.52 19.63 -19.75
CA ASN A 680 -1.48 20.69 -20.01
C ASN A 680 -0.90 22.10 -19.77
N ILE A 681 -0.29 22.37 -18.62
CA ILE A 681 0.17 23.71 -18.21
C ILE A 681 1.47 24.08 -18.93
N PHE A 682 2.48 23.21 -18.89
CA PHE A 682 3.77 23.52 -19.50
C PHE A 682 3.73 23.36 -21.02
N ALA A 683 3.19 22.24 -21.52
CA ALA A 683 3.17 21.97 -22.95
C ALA A 683 1.88 22.39 -23.68
N LYS A 684 0.93 23.01 -22.98
CA LYS A 684 -0.32 23.56 -23.56
C LYS A 684 -1.12 22.50 -24.34
N ARG A 685 -1.05 21.25 -23.89
CA ARG A 685 -1.82 20.15 -24.49
C ARG A 685 -3.27 20.22 -24.07
N LYS A 686 -4.18 20.04 -25.04
CA LYS A 686 -5.62 20.00 -24.77
C LYS A 686 -5.93 18.83 -23.84
N LEU A 687 -6.72 19.08 -22.81
CA LEU A 687 -7.03 18.11 -21.76
C LEU A 687 -8.38 17.42 -22.00
N ARG A 688 -9.40 18.16 -22.45
CA ARG A 688 -10.78 17.72 -22.57
C ARG A 688 -10.89 16.42 -23.37
N ALA A 689 -11.18 15.30 -22.69
CA ALA A 689 -11.43 14.00 -23.35
C ALA A 689 -10.30 13.53 -24.30
N ASN A 690 -9.04 13.86 -24.00
CA ASN A 690 -7.91 13.68 -24.92
C ASN A 690 -6.83 12.72 -24.38
N TYR A 691 -7.26 11.59 -23.83
CA TYR A 691 -6.42 10.65 -23.09
C TYR A 691 -5.18 10.19 -23.88
N GLU A 692 -5.35 9.77 -25.14
CA GLU A 692 -4.25 9.24 -25.97
C GLU A 692 -3.09 10.24 -26.13
N GLU A 693 -3.38 11.53 -26.38
CA GLU A 693 -2.34 12.53 -26.59
C GLU A 693 -1.58 12.84 -25.29
N ILE A 694 -2.28 12.91 -24.16
CA ILE A 694 -1.65 13.15 -22.86
C ILE A 694 -0.80 11.95 -22.44
N ALA A 695 -1.30 10.72 -22.63
CA ALA A 695 -0.54 9.51 -22.35
C ALA A 695 0.71 9.38 -23.23
N ASP A 696 0.61 9.70 -24.53
CA ASP A 696 1.76 9.77 -25.43
C ASP A 696 2.79 10.82 -24.98
N TYR A 697 2.32 11.99 -24.54
CA TYR A 697 3.19 13.04 -24.00
C TYR A 697 3.93 12.55 -22.74
N CYS A 698 3.22 11.95 -21.79
CA CYS A 698 3.78 11.39 -20.56
C CYS A 698 4.85 10.31 -20.88
N LEU A 699 4.51 9.35 -21.73
CA LEU A 699 5.41 8.26 -22.13
C LEU A 699 6.72 8.77 -22.75
N ASN A 700 6.63 9.76 -23.64
CA ASN A 700 7.79 10.21 -24.40
C ASN A 700 8.62 11.29 -23.70
N ARG A 701 8.06 11.97 -22.68
CA ARG A 701 8.63 13.23 -22.18
C ARG A 701 8.72 13.38 -20.67
N ILE A 702 7.86 12.71 -19.90
CA ILE A 702 7.83 12.87 -18.45
C ILE A 702 8.60 11.71 -17.81
N GLY A 703 9.83 11.99 -17.38
CA GLY A 703 10.64 11.04 -16.62
C GLY A 703 10.00 10.77 -15.26
N ALA A 704 9.35 9.62 -15.12
CA ALA A 704 8.66 9.24 -13.90
C ALA A 704 8.66 7.72 -13.70
N VAL A 705 8.56 7.27 -12.46
CA VAL A 705 8.42 5.85 -12.10
C VAL A 705 7.59 5.68 -10.83
N GLY A 706 6.62 4.78 -10.87
CA GLY A 706 5.93 4.29 -9.68
C GLY A 706 6.76 3.20 -8.98
N LEU A 707 6.81 3.22 -7.65
CA LEU A 707 7.47 2.21 -6.84
C LEU A 707 6.47 1.61 -5.84
N VAL A 708 6.16 0.33 -5.99
CA VAL A 708 5.29 -0.42 -5.08
C VAL A 708 6.10 -1.54 -4.42
N LEU A 709 6.96 -1.16 -3.48
CA LEU A 709 7.88 -2.12 -2.83
C LEU A 709 7.14 -3.17 -2.01
N GLY A 710 6.11 -2.78 -1.26
CA GLY A 710 5.35 -3.65 -0.35
C GLY A 710 3.99 -4.09 -0.88
N THR A 711 3.88 -4.45 -2.17
CA THR A 711 2.58 -4.72 -2.82
C THR A 711 1.78 -5.83 -2.12
N MET A 712 0.49 -5.57 -1.87
CA MET A 712 -0.43 -6.54 -1.26
C MET A 712 -1.85 -6.49 -1.87
N SER A 713 -2.42 -5.30 -2.00
CA SER A 713 -3.83 -5.15 -2.38
C SER A 713 -4.03 -5.13 -3.88
N GLN A 714 -5.23 -5.53 -4.30
CA GLN A 714 -5.74 -5.33 -5.66
C GLN A 714 -5.79 -3.85 -6.04
N LYS A 715 -5.99 -2.95 -5.06
CA LYS A 715 -5.91 -1.49 -5.25
C LYS A 715 -4.55 -1.03 -5.75
N ALA A 716 -3.46 -1.59 -5.23
CA ALA A 716 -2.13 -1.26 -5.72
C ALA A 716 -1.94 -1.71 -7.19
N VAL A 717 -2.58 -2.81 -7.58
CA VAL A 717 -2.56 -3.32 -8.96
C VAL A 717 -3.32 -2.38 -9.91
N SER A 718 -4.51 -1.93 -9.53
CA SER A 718 -5.31 -1.00 -10.35
C SER A 718 -4.65 0.38 -10.50
N ILE A 719 -4.08 0.93 -9.42
CA ILE A 719 -3.26 2.17 -9.47
C ILE A 719 -2.09 1.98 -10.46
N GLY A 720 -1.38 0.85 -10.36
CA GLY A 720 -0.29 0.54 -11.27
C GLY A 720 -0.73 0.53 -12.74
N PHE A 721 -1.88 -0.07 -13.04
CA PHE A 721 -2.42 -0.09 -14.40
C PHE A 721 -2.81 1.31 -14.93
N GLY A 722 -3.30 2.20 -14.08
CA GLY A 722 -3.58 3.59 -14.45
C GLY A 722 -2.30 4.33 -14.84
N CYS A 723 -1.25 4.21 -14.03
CA CYS A 723 0.09 4.72 -14.34
C CYS A 723 0.63 4.16 -15.66
N MET A 724 0.55 2.83 -15.86
CA MET A 724 1.02 2.17 -17.08
C MET A 724 0.28 2.67 -18.31
N ARG A 725 -1.05 2.82 -18.25
CA ARG A 725 -1.83 3.32 -19.39
C ARG A 725 -1.49 4.78 -19.71
N LEU A 726 -1.10 5.57 -18.71
CA LEU A 726 -0.61 6.94 -18.90
C LEU A 726 0.84 6.97 -19.43
N GLY A 727 1.52 5.83 -19.59
CA GLY A 727 2.92 5.76 -20.04
C GLY A 727 3.95 5.93 -18.91
N VAL A 728 3.53 5.80 -17.66
CA VAL A 728 4.41 5.86 -16.48
C VAL A 728 4.76 4.42 -16.05
N PRO A 729 6.04 4.03 -16.07
CA PRO A 729 6.46 2.69 -15.67
C PRO A 729 6.29 2.46 -14.15
N VAL A 730 6.04 1.21 -13.77
CA VAL A 730 5.89 0.79 -12.37
C VAL A 730 6.88 -0.31 -12.02
N ILE A 731 7.63 -0.10 -10.95
CA ILE A 731 8.46 -1.12 -10.32
C ILE A 731 7.70 -1.73 -9.15
N TRP A 732 7.54 -3.05 -9.18
CA TRP A 732 7.00 -3.83 -8.07
C TRP A 732 8.15 -4.39 -7.24
N GLY A 733 7.95 -4.47 -5.92
CA GLY A 733 8.83 -5.29 -5.08
C GLY A 733 8.69 -6.80 -5.38
N PRO A 734 9.45 -7.66 -4.69
CA PRO A 734 9.58 -9.08 -5.02
C PRO A 734 8.25 -9.85 -5.01
N GLN A 735 7.30 -9.44 -4.16
CA GLN A 735 5.99 -10.07 -4.07
C GLN A 735 5.08 -9.72 -5.27
N GLY A 736 5.44 -8.69 -6.05
CA GLY A 736 4.69 -8.20 -7.20
C GLY A 736 4.47 -9.25 -8.29
N ILE A 737 5.39 -10.21 -8.44
CA ILE A 737 5.23 -11.33 -9.38
C ILE A 737 3.92 -12.12 -9.15
N LYS A 738 3.38 -12.11 -7.92
CA LYS A 738 2.14 -12.81 -7.57
C LYS A 738 0.90 -12.23 -8.26
N TYR A 739 0.97 -11.01 -8.81
CA TYR A 739 -0.09 -10.37 -9.59
C TYR A 739 -0.07 -10.73 -11.08
N ARG A 740 0.53 -11.89 -11.38
CA ARG A 740 0.43 -12.63 -12.64
C ARG A 740 1.19 -12.06 -13.82
N LYS A 741 1.55 -10.78 -13.85
CA LYS A 741 2.05 -10.15 -15.08
C LYS A 741 3.08 -9.05 -14.85
N GLU A 742 4.07 -9.02 -15.73
CA GLU A 742 4.92 -7.87 -16.03
C GLU A 742 4.72 -7.40 -17.48
N LEU A 743 5.16 -6.19 -17.81
CA LEU A 743 5.09 -5.59 -19.16
C LEU A 743 6.50 -5.12 -19.53
N LEU A 744 7.20 -5.95 -20.30
CA LEU A 744 8.64 -5.85 -20.49
C LEU A 744 8.97 -5.56 -21.97
N GLY A 745 9.89 -4.64 -22.25
CA GLY A 745 10.31 -4.34 -23.63
C GLY A 745 11.38 -5.26 -24.22
N ASP A 746 12.01 -6.09 -23.39
CA ASP A 746 13.02 -7.09 -23.77
C ASP A 746 12.44 -8.50 -23.93
N VAL A 747 11.12 -8.64 -23.82
CA VAL A 747 10.39 -9.88 -24.09
C VAL A 747 9.81 -9.84 -25.49
N ASP A 748 10.04 -10.89 -26.26
CA ASP A 748 9.40 -11.13 -27.55
C ASP A 748 8.39 -12.26 -27.42
N ILE A 749 7.18 -12.03 -27.98
CA ILE A 749 6.12 -13.02 -28.08
C ILE A 749 5.75 -13.12 -29.54
N ASP A 750 5.83 -14.33 -30.07
CA ASP A 750 5.37 -14.62 -31.42
C ASP A 750 3.86 -14.84 -31.41
N TYR A 751 3.12 -13.89 -31.98
CA TYR A 751 1.68 -13.97 -32.18
C TYR A 751 1.31 -14.46 -33.59
N SER A 752 2.28 -14.91 -34.40
CA SER A 752 2.01 -15.32 -35.78
C SER A 752 1.11 -16.55 -35.89
N ASP A 753 1.18 -17.46 -34.91
CA ASP A 753 0.35 -18.67 -34.82
C ASP A 753 -0.84 -18.53 -33.86
N ASP A 754 -1.15 -17.32 -33.37
CA ASP A 754 -2.27 -17.09 -32.45
C ASP A 754 -3.50 -16.55 -33.17
N ASP A 755 -4.47 -17.44 -33.42
CA ASP A 755 -5.78 -17.15 -34.02
C ASP A 755 -6.60 -16.03 -33.34
N HIS A 756 -6.21 -15.58 -32.15
CA HIS A 756 -6.93 -14.56 -31.38
C HIS A 756 -6.16 -13.24 -31.23
N ASN A 757 -5.00 -13.11 -31.90
CA ASN A 757 -4.14 -11.94 -31.79
C ASN A 757 -3.78 -11.33 -33.16
N ASP A 758 -4.72 -11.40 -34.10
CA ASP A 758 -4.61 -10.80 -35.45
C ASP A 758 -4.27 -9.31 -35.45
N ILE A 759 -4.53 -8.60 -34.35
CA ILE A 759 -4.16 -7.18 -34.20
C ILE A 759 -2.66 -6.95 -34.46
N PHE A 760 -1.79 -7.86 -34.04
CA PHE A 760 -0.34 -7.74 -34.27
C PHE A 760 0.09 -8.23 -35.66
N ASN A 761 -0.82 -8.87 -36.41
CA ASN A 761 -0.56 -9.41 -37.75
C ASN A 761 -1.17 -8.57 -38.88
N TYR A 762 -2.22 -7.78 -38.61
CA TYR A 762 -3.06 -7.13 -39.60
C TYR A 762 -2.36 -6.00 -40.40
N ASP A 763 -1.54 -5.14 -39.77
CA ASP A 763 -0.84 -4.05 -40.47
C ASP A 763 0.65 -3.93 -40.08
N LYS A 764 1.45 -4.91 -40.53
CA LYS A 764 2.92 -4.88 -40.38
C LYS A 764 3.60 -3.86 -41.30
N LYS A 765 2.97 -3.45 -42.42
CA LYS A 765 3.61 -2.60 -43.42
C LYS A 765 3.60 -1.11 -43.05
N ASN A 766 2.58 -0.63 -42.36
CA ASN A 766 2.47 0.79 -42.01
C ASN A 766 2.71 1.09 -40.52
N SER A 767 2.76 0.10 -39.65
CA SER A 767 3.01 0.33 -38.21
C SER A 767 4.47 0.70 -37.91
N LEU A 768 4.69 1.42 -36.81
CA LEU A 768 6.03 1.72 -36.27
C LEU A 768 6.71 0.44 -35.78
N ASP A 769 8.02 0.30 -35.96
CA ASP A 769 8.78 -0.73 -35.24
C ASP A 769 8.75 -0.46 -33.72
N ARG A 770 9.13 -1.48 -32.91
CA ARG A 770 8.93 -1.47 -31.44
C ARG A 770 9.37 -0.17 -30.74
N TRP A 771 10.55 0.33 -31.12
CA TRP A 771 11.19 1.50 -30.52
C TRP A 771 11.18 2.72 -31.44
N GLU A 772 10.48 2.64 -32.57
CA GLU A 772 10.28 3.80 -33.43
C GLU A 772 9.20 4.73 -32.87
N VAL A 773 9.32 6.00 -33.23
CA VAL A 773 8.33 7.06 -33.03
C VAL A 773 8.26 7.91 -34.31
N TYR A 774 7.17 8.64 -34.49
CA TYR A 774 7.10 9.71 -35.47
C TYR A 774 7.75 10.98 -34.91
N ASP A 775 8.41 11.75 -35.77
CA ASP A 775 8.65 13.17 -35.54
C ASP A 775 7.35 13.94 -35.83
N SER A 776 6.81 14.64 -34.83
CA SER A 776 5.50 15.31 -34.96
C SER A 776 5.48 16.39 -36.04
N PHE A 777 6.64 16.90 -36.47
CA PHE A 777 6.74 17.92 -37.52
C PHE A 777 6.91 17.31 -38.92
N SER A 778 7.87 16.40 -39.12
CA SER A 778 8.15 15.84 -40.46
C SER A 778 7.33 14.58 -40.78
N GLY A 779 6.87 13.85 -39.76
CA GLY A 779 6.26 12.53 -39.92
C GLY A 779 7.28 11.41 -40.21
N GLU A 780 8.57 11.72 -40.24
CA GLU A 780 9.64 10.72 -40.38
C GLU A 780 9.71 9.84 -39.12
N ARG A 781 10.18 8.61 -39.30
CA ARG A 781 10.34 7.63 -38.23
C ARG A 781 11.75 7.67 -37.66
N PHE A 782 11.84 7.59 -36.34
CA PHE A 782 13.11 7.56 -35.62
C PHE A 782 13.08 6.47 -34.55
N ASP A 783 14.12 5.64 -34.50
CA ASP A 783 14.37 4.77 -33.35
C ASP A 783 14.88 5.62 -32.18
N VAL A 784 14.15 5.62 -31.06
CA VAL A 784 14.52 6.35 -29.83
C VAL A 784 15.11 5.45 -28.76
N GLY A 785 15.25 4.17 -29.04
CA GLY A 785 15.72 3.16 -28.10
C GLY A 785 14.67 2.79 -27.03
N PRO A 786 15.04 1.90 -26.10
CA PRO A 786 14.14 1.38 -25.08
C PRO A 786 13.92 2.36 -23.92
N VAL A 787 13.24 3.48 -24.17
CA VAL A 787 13.02 4.56 -23.20
C VAL A 787 11.52 4.86 -22.97
N PRO A 788 10.94 4.48 -21.81
CA PRO A 788 11.47 3.55 -20.82
C PRO A 788 11.52 2.10 -21.37
N GLU A 789 12.39 1.27 -20.81
CA GLU A 789 12.61 -0.12 -21.27
C GLU A 789 11.46 -1.05 -20.88
N HIS A 790 10.92 -0.89 -19.68
CA HIS A 790 9.79 -1.66 -19.20
C HIS A 790 8.68 -0.70 -18.77
N LEU A 791 7.44 -1.16 -18.87
CA LEU A 791 6.28 -0.45 -18.33
C LEU A 791 5.85 -1.05 -16.97
N SER A 792 6.20 -2.32 -16.73
CA SER A 792 6.01 -2.99 -15.45
C SER A 792 7.16 -3.97 -15.20
N TYR A 793 7.89 -3.81 -14.10
CA TYR A 793 9.04 -4.64 -13.74
C TYR A 793 8.98 -5.07 -12.27
N ALA A 794 9.17 -6.35 -11.97
CA ALA A 794 9.20 -6.87 -10.61
C ALA A 794 10.64 -7.08 -10.13
N ALA A 795 11.14 -6.13 -9.35
CA ALA A 795 12.48 -6.16 -8.81
C ALA A 795 12.61 -7.16 -7.65
N LYS A 796 13.69 -7.94 -7.64
CA LYS A 796 13.95 -8.96 -6.61
C LYS A 796 14.69 -8.43 -5.41
N THR A 797 15.46 -7.37 -5.58
CA THR A 797 16.30 -6.80 -4.52
C THR A 797 16.28 -5.28 -4.55
N LYS A 798 16.70 -4.67 -3.44
CA LYS A 798 16.92 -3.22 -3.35
C LYS A 798 17.88 -2.74 -4.44
N GLU A 799 18.97 -3.48 -4.67
CA GLU A 799 20.01 -3.13 -5.65
C GLU A 799 19.45 -3.02 -7.06
N GLU A 800 18.58 -3.95 -7.47
CA GLU A 800 17.87 -3.86 -8.76
C GLU A 800 17.01 -2.60 -8.84
N ILE A 801 16.29 -2.24 -7.76
CA ILE A 801 15.47 -1.02 -7.72
C ILE A 801 16.34 0.23 -7.90
N MET A 802 17.47 0.30 -7.20
CA MET A 802 18.42 1.41 -7.29
C MET A 802 18.92 1.63 -8.71
N ILE A 803 19.14 0.55 -9.47
CA ILE A 803 19.60 0.60 -10.86
C ILE A 803 18.45 0.93 -11.82
N MET A 804 17.26 0.36 -11.59
CA MET A 804 16.14 0.46 -12.52
C MET A 804 15.42 1.80 -12.48
N ILE A 805 15.34 2.46 -11.32
CA ILE A 805 14.72 3.80 -11.21
C ILE A 805 15.32 4.81 -12.20
N PRO A 806 16.64 5.09 -12.21
CA PRO A 806 17.21 6.07 -13.12
C PRO A 806 17.07 5.63 -14.59
N LYS A 807 17.20 4.33 -14.87
CA LYS A 807 17.03 3.77 -16.23
C LYS A 807 15.62 4.00 -16.77
N LEU A 808 14.60 3.72 -15.97
CA LEU A 808 13.19 3.88 -16.33
C LEU A 808 12.70 5.33 -16.30
N CYS A 809 13.51 6.29 -15.82
CA CYS A 809 13.22 7.72 -15.93
C CYS A 809 13.76 8.37 -17.22
N ILE A 810 14.58 7.67 -18.01
CA ILE A 810 15.07 8.16 -19.31
C ILE A 810 13.90 8.22 -20.30
N ARG A 811 13.83 9.31 -21.08
CA ARG A 811 12.73 9.59 -22.02
C ARG A 811 13.24 10.00 -23.39
N ALA A 812 12.48 9.71 -24.43
CA ALA A 812 12.84 10.00 -25.81
C ALA A 812 13.20 11.48 -26.02
N SER A 813 12.46 12.39 -25.39
CA SER A 813 12.63 13.84 -25.54
C SER A 813 13.64 14.50 -24.59
N ASP A 814 14.38 13.76 -23.77
CA ASP A 814 15.40 14.36 -22.90
C ASP A 814 16.31 15.25 -23.76
N ASN A 815 16.60 16.49 -23.34
CA ASN A 815 17.60 17.28 -24.04
C ASN A 815 19.01 16.68 -23.77
N PHE A 816 20.05 17.19 -24.42
CA PHE A 816 21.40 16.64 -24.23
C PHE A 816 21.87 16.70 -22.76
N LYS A 817 21.57 17.81 -22.05
CA LYS A 817 21.96 18.01 -20.65
C LYS A 817 21.21 17.07 -19.70
N GLY A 818 19.90 16.95 -19.86
CA GLY A 818 19.08 16.04 -19.08
C GLY A 818 19.44 14.58 -19.32
N ARG A 819 19.72 14.20 -20.59
CA ARG A 819 20.20 12.85 -20.89
C ARG A 819 21.55 12.57 -20.22
N GLN A 820 22.48 13.51 -20.23
CA GLN A 820 23.75 13.40 -19.49
C GLN A 820 23.51 13.18 -18.00
N ILE A 821 22.63 13.96 -17.37
CA ILE A 821 22.30 13.81 -15.95
C ILE A 821 21.75 12.42 -15.64
N LYS A 822 20.75 11.96 -16.43
CA LYS A 822 20.13 10.65 -16.22
C LYS A 822 21.09 9.49 -16.47
N ILE A 823 21.91 9.56 -17.52
CA ILE A 823 22.95 8.55 -17.78
C ILE A 823 23.98 8.54 -16.66
N ALA A 824 24.43 9.70 -16.17
CA ALA A 824 25.37 9.78 -15.06
C ALA A 824 24.81 9.11 -13.80
N HIS A 825 23.54 9.36 -13.47
CA HIS A 825 22.87 8.70 -12.34
C HIS A 825 22.74 7.18 -12.54
N TRP A 826 22.36 6.73 -13.73
CA TRP A 826 22.23 5.30 -14.01
C TRP A 826 23.58 4.58 -13.96
N VAL A 827 24.63 5.15 -14.55
CA VAL A 827 25.99 4.57 -14.50
C VAL A 827 26.51 4.51 -13.06
N ASP A 828 26.36 5.58 -12.27
CA ASP A 828 26.79 5.58 -10.87
C ASP A 828 26.00 4.55 -10.04
N MET A 829 24.68 4.42 -10.27
CA MET A 829 23.88 3.38 -9.62
C MET A 829 24.35 1.98 -10.01
N TYR A 830 24.60 1.75 -11.30
CA TYR A 830 25.10 0.48 -11.78
C TYR A 830 26.44 0.12 -11.12
N GLN A 831 27.40 1.05 -11.10
CA GLN A 831 28.71 0.85 -10.49
C GLN A 831 28.67 0.54 -8.99
N ARG A 832 27.70 1.10 -8.27
CA ARG A 832 27.53 0.87 -6.81
C ARG A 832 26.78 -0.41 -6.50
N TYR A 833 25.78 -0.77 -7.29
CA TYR A 833 24.78 -1.78 -6.92
C TYR A 833 24.80 -3.05 -7.78
N SER A 834 25.45 -3.07 -8.95
CA SER A 834 25.50 -4.27 -9.81
C SER A 834 26.42 -5.36 -9.27
N GLY A 835 27.39 -5.00 -8.42
CA GLY A 835 28.47 -5.89 -7.98
C GLY A 835 29.62 -6.04 -8.98
N GLU A 836 29.55 -5.39 -10.15
CA GLU A 836 30.59 -5.49 -11.20
C GLU A 836 31.76 -4.50 -11.00
N GLY A 837 31.66 -3.62 -10.01
CA GLY A 837 32.72 -2.71 -9.59
C GLY A 837 32.64 -1.31 -10.18
N LYS A 838 33.53 -0.42 -9.70
CA LYS A 838 33.48 1.03 -9.93
C LYS A 838 33.70 1.48 -11.37
N ASN A 839 34.24 0.61 -12.24
CA ASN A 839 34.50 0.91 -13.64
C ASN A 839 33.50 0.22 -14.58
N ALA A 840 32.52 -0.50 -14.04
CA ALA A 840 31.54 -1.19 -14.85
C ALA A 840 30.60 -0.20 -15.54
N LEU A 841 30.12 -0.56 -16.73
CA LEU A 841 29.13 0.19 -17.48
C LEU A 841 27.90 -0.68 -17.69
N PRO A 842 26.68 -0.10 -17.66
CA PRO A 842 25.49 -0.86 -17.99
C PRO A 842 25.62 -1.51 -19.37
N PRO A 843 25.32 -2.81 -19.50
CA PRO A 843 25.63 -3.59 -20.70
C PRO A 843 24.92 -3.05 -21.94
N ASP A 844 23.77 -2.40 -21.78
CA ASP A 844 22.92 -1.89 -22.83
C ASP A 844 22.96 -0.36 -22.98
N ILE A 845 23.91 0.34 -22.33
CA ILE A 845 24.04 1.81 -22.39
C ILE A 845 24.09 2.38 -23.81
N HIS A 846 24.66 1.63 -24.76
CA HIS A 846 24.70 1.98 -26.18
C HIS A 846 23.31 2.22 -26.80
N LYS A 847 22.23 1.67 -26.23
CA LYS A 847 20.85 1.87 -26.68
C LYS A 847 20.22 3.17 -26.14
N PHE A 848 20.86 3.81 -25.16
CA PHE A 848 20.34 5.01 -24.47
C PHE A 848 21.12 6.29 -24.79
N VAL A 849 22.28 6.17 -25.43
CA VAL A 849 23.09 7.29 -25.93
C VAL A 849 22.68 7.55 -27.38
N ARG A 850 22.20 8.76 -27.70
CA ARG A 850 21.80 9.11 -29.09
C ARG A 850 22.92 9.79 -29.84
N ALA A 851 23.70 10.63 -29.16
CA ALA A 851 24.85 11.35 -29.70
C ALA A 851 25.96 11.45 -28.65
N GLU A 852 27.18 11.83 -29.06
CA GLU A 852 28.30 11.99 -28.11
C GLU A 852 28.02 13.05 -27.03
N THR A 853 27.14 14.02 -27.32
CA THR A 853 26.69 15.05 -26.37
C THR A 853 25.81 14.51 -25.25
N ASP A 854 25.24 13.31 -25.39
CA ASP A 854 24.47 12.67 -24.31
C ASP A 854 25.38 12.02 -23.26
N ILE A 855 26.68 11.86 -23.57
CA ILE A 855 27.63 11.17 -22.68
C ILE A 855 28.12 12.17 -21.62
N PRO A 856 28.09 11.82 -20.32
CA PRO A 856 28.61 12.69 -19.27
C PRO A 856 30.11 12.94 -19.46
N VAL A 857 30.54 14.19 -19.29
CA VAL A 857 31.91 14.64 -19.58
C VAL A 857 32.97 13.82 -18.82
N THR A 858 32.70 13.48 -17.56
CA THR A 858 33.63 12.75 -16.68
C THR A 858 33.89 11.29 -17.08
N MET A 859 33.05 10.72 -17.94
CA MET A 859 33.14 9.32 -18.37
C MET A 859 33.12 9.19 -19.91
N LYS A 860 33.39 10.29 -20.62
CA LYS A 860 33.20 10.37 -22.07
C LYS A 860 34.02 9.33 -22.83
N ASP A 861 35.30 9.22 -22.54
CA ASP A 861 36.20 8.34 -23.27
C ASP A 861 35.83 6.87 -23.07
N ASN A 862 35.64 6.46 -21.82
CA ASN A 862 35.27 5.08 -21.46
C ASN A 862 33.93 4.65 -22.08
N VAL A 863 32.90 5.50 -21.99
CA VAL A 863 31.58 5.18 -22.56
C VAL A 863 31.64 5.18 -24.08
N LEU A 864 32.32 6.13 -24.70
CA LEU A 864 32.42 6.23 -26.16
C LEU A 864 33.14 5.02 -26.76
N GLU A 865 34.22 4.55 -26.12
CA GLU A 865 34.91 3.31 -26.50
C GLU A 865 33.97 2.10 -26.37
N PHE A 866 33.28 1.97 -25.24
CA PHE A 866 32.36 0.86 -24.98
C PHE A 866 31.22 0.77 -26.00
N ILE A 867 30.56 1.90 -26.32
CA ILE A 867 29.42 1.90 -27.24
C ILE A 867 29.87 1.70 -28.70
N LYS A 868 31.03 2.24 -29.11
CA LYS A 868 31.58 2.03 -30.47
C LYS A 868 31.90 0.56 -30.71
N ASN A 869 32.42 -0.15 -29.71
CA ASN A 869 32.65 -1.60 -29.77
C ASN A 869 31.35 -2.42 -29.93
N LYS A 870 30.18 -1.82 -29.67
CA LYS A 870 28.86 -2.43 -29.89
C LYS A 870 28.18 -1.96 -31.18
N GLY A 871 28.91 -1.33 -32.10
CA GLY A 871 28.40 -0.89 -33.39
C GLY A 871 27.48 0.33 -33.32
N TRP A 872 27.55 1.10 -32.23
CA TRP A 872 26.77 2.32 -32.06
C TRP A 872 27.09 3.37 -33.12
N LYS A 873 26.05 4.06 -33.61
CA LYS A 873 26.17 5.18 -34.55
C LYS A 873 25.36 6.38 -34.02
N PRO A 874 25.91 7.61 -34.08
CA PRO A 874 25.19 8.78 -33.61
C PRO A 874 23.95 9.06 -34.47
N GLN A 875 22.86 9.45 -33.81
CA GLN A 875 21.66 9.94 -34.46
C GLN A 875 21.91 11.31 -35.10
N LYS A 876 21.37 11.51 -36.31
CA LYS A 876 21.53 12.77 -37.06
C LYS A 876 20.66 13.91 -36.52
N LYS A 877 19.50 13.56 -35.96
CA LYS A 877 18.48 14.49 -35.46
C LYS A 877 17.80 13.87 -34.25
N GLN A 878 17.49 14.68 -33.24
CA GLN A 878 16.58 14.29 -32.16
C GLN A 878 15.14 14.59 -32.63
N PRO A 879 14.23 13.60 -32.66
CA PRO A 879 12.85 13.83 -33.09
C PRO A 879 12.07 14.63 -32.05
N ASP A 880 10.97 15.23 -32.46
CA ASP A 880 9.87 15.57 -31.55
C ASP A 880 8.92 14.36 -31.44
N PRO A 881 9.12 13.47 -30.44
CA PRO A 881 8.57 12.12 -30.49
C PRO A 881 7.06 12.08 -30.24
N THR A 882 6.37 11.24 -31.00
CA THR A 882 4.99 10.79 -30.74
C THR A 882 4.75 9.41 -31.34
N LEU A 883 3.93 8.60 -30.67
CA LEU A 883 3.39 7.34 -31.21
C LEU A 883 2.04 7.55 -31.92
N VAL A 884 1.50 8.78 -31.90
CA VAL A 884 0.14 9.09 -32.34
C VAL A 884 0.18 9.79 -33.69
N GLU A 885 -0.13 9.06 -34.77
CA GLU A 885 -0.01 9.59 -36.15
C GLU A 885 -0.86 10.85 -36.38
N ARG A 886 -2.05 10.96 -35.77
CA ARG A 886 -2.92 12.14 -35.90
C ARG A 886 -2.29 13.44 -35.37
N LEU A 887 -1.22 13.35 -34.56
CA LEU A 887 -0.48 14.52 -34.06
C LEU A 887 0.61 15.00 -35.04
N VAL A 888 0.88 14.24 -36.11
CA VAL A 888 1.85 14.61 -37.13
C VAL A 888 1.30 15.77 -37.97
N ARG A 889 2.00 16.89 -37.95
CA ARG A 889 1.71 18.12 -38.71
C ARG A 889 2.12 17.92 -40.17
N LYS A 890 1.52 16.98 -40.91
CA LYS A 890 1.79 16.86 -42.36
C LYS A 890 1.61 18.23 -43.00
N LYS A 891 2.66 18.77 -43.65
CA LYS A 891 2.46 19.82 -44.66
C LYS A 891 1.47 19.22 -45.66
N LYS A 892 0.27 19.77 -45.75
CA LYS A 892 -0.60 19.54 -46.91
C LYS A 892 0.22 20.01 -48.11
N ASN A 893 0.84 19.07 -48.83
CA ASN A 893 1.28 19.34 -50.18
C ASN A 893 -0.01 19.53 -50.97
N ASN A 894 -0.37 20.79 -51.19
CA ASN A 894 -1.28 21.16 -52.28
C ASN A 894 -0.65 20.78 -53.61
#